data_AF-A0A553KZU5-F1
#
_entry.id   AF-A0A553KZU5-F1
#
_cell.length_a   1.000
_cell.length_b   1.000
_cell.length_c   1.000
_cell.angle_alpha   90.00
_cell.angle_beta   90.00
_cell.angle_gamma   90.00
#
_symmetry.space_group_name_H-M   'P 1'
#
loop_
_entity.id
_entity.type
_entity.pdbx_description
1 polymer ?
#
loop_
_entity_poly.entity_id
_entity_poly.type
_entity_poly.pdbx_seq_one_letter_code
_entity_poly.pdbx_strand_id
1 'polypeptide(L)'
;MNLNVVGRIIAGFALFGCIIIATNIVSYFGLAEIKDSANSVVEQKMPVQAQMLKVQTGILSLAKLSTSGYFKSDLNGLLENKQEFETLSAQYKDDLNGLAQIISQNKTAFESGKDESLQYIDLSDQMYAARVSQLELDSQIARKAEELLAIADESSALMMDLSFLESDDPNLETLIGSGLNVDNKITTIINSIKEYVNVSDPELSETIKGDIEFTLSNIQVDLDYINRLAETIDTDGYVDSFNEQYRLMNQSFSQDNGLFALQSQKIELIIQASELNEKAEGHVNVAIDNFFSVFSSVNEDTLVGQNAIIDTVESNILKGVLLALFAVAIAIVLGFLAANSIAKPVGRINRSLSIISQGDLTHKAYSTNDDEFAVLAENVNQLTKSLHSVVSQIHDQEAALEKATESSARLGSQTLTQVEQQKEQVSVAANDTNSIRQASTHNTAQIQMGMEKLQNIGEQSQAVSSLVAKTHQQISEQAQQATQSSDIIHRLEENSKKIGGILDVIKTIAEQTNLLALNAAIEAARAGEQGRGFAVVADEVRTLANRTHNSTEEIESMIATLQDDAEEAVKAIGVGSEYAQQSEEQIQIVNDQVKQIGQTIDELRTMNQEIVSVTLEQDSLFENVANNLSSIVELAEQSANTTHASTQATQELDGLMSEMKKAVSRFKL
;
A
#
# COMPACT_ATOMS: atom_id res chain seq x y z
N MET A 1 -34.78 98.95 8.16
CA MET A 1 -36.04 98.17 8.15
C MET A 1 -35.85 97.02 9.13
N ASN A 2 -36.52 97.03 10.30
CA ASN A 2 -36.37 95.96 11.28
C ASN A 2 -37.06 94.69 10.75
N LEU A 3 -36.27 93.70 10.31
CA LEU A 3 -36.80 92.39 9.92
C LEU A 3 -37.40 91.69 11.16
N ASN A 4 -38.65 91.23 11.03
CA ASN A 4 -39.31 90.30 11.96
C ASN A 4 -38.50 88.99 12.05
N VAL A 5 -38.72 88.14 13.07
CA VAL A 5 -37.94 86.89 13.29
C VAL A 5 -37.84 86.05 12.00
N VAL A 6 -38.94 85.94 11.27
CA VAL A 6 -39.05 85.26 9.97
C VAL A 6 -38.13 85.87 8.90
N GLY A 7 -37.93 87.20 8.87
CA GLY A 7 -37.08 87.87 7.88
C GLY A 7 -35.58 87.69 8.12
N ARG A 8 -35.15 87.54 9.37
CA ARG A 8 -33.74 87.22 9.70
C ARG A 8 -33.40 85.77 9.40
N ILE A 9 -34.40 84.89 9.50
CA ILE A 9 -34.30 83.47 9.14
C ILE A 9 -34.09 83.30 7.62
N ILE A 10 -34.82 84.05 6.78
CA ILE A 10 -34.68 83.96 5.30
C ILE A 10 -33.27 84.34 4.80
N ALA A 11 -32.64 85.36 5.39
CA ALA A 11 -31.26 85.74 5.05
C ALA A 11 -30.21 84.69 5.50
N GLY A 12 -30.45 83.99 6.61
CA GLY A 12 -29.61 82.87 7.05
C GLY A 12 -29.73 81.63 6.15
N PHE A 13 -30.94 81.34 5.66
CA PHE A 13 -31.15 80.26 4.69
C PHE A 13 -30.48 80.50 3.33
N ALA A 14 -30.40 81.77 2.88
CA ALA A 14 -29.68 82.11 1.64
C ALA A 14 -28.16 81.87 1.74
N LEU A 15 -27.55 82.16 2.90
CA LEU A 15 -26.13 81.89 3.16
C LEU A 15 -25.86 80.38 3.30
N PHE A 16 -26.78 79.65 3.95
CA PHE A 16 -26.73 78.20 4.07
C PHE A 16 -26.79 77.51 2.69
N GLY A 17 -27.59 78.03 1.77
CA GLY A 17 -27.64 77.56 0.37
C GLY A 17 -26.28 77.67 -0.35
N CYS A 18 -25.50 78.74 -0.10
CA CYS A 18 -24.17 78.89 -0.69
C CYS A 18 -23.16 77.90 -0.12
N ILE A 19 -23.25 77.57 1.17
CA ILE A 19 -22.38 76.59 1.83
C ILE A 19 -22.66 75.17 1.33
N ILE A 20 -23.94 74.81 1.12
CA ILE A 20 -24.32 73.52 0.52
C ILE A 20 -23.74 73.35 -0.88
N ILE A 21 -23.73 74.41 -1.69
CA ILE A 21 -23.13 74.34 -3.04
C ILE A 21 -21.62 74.08 -2.95
N ALA A 22 -20.92 74.74 -2.02
CA ALA A 22 -19.48 74.52 -1.81
C ALA A 22 -19.15 73.10 -1.31
N THR A 23 -19.95 72.53 -0.39
CA THR A 23 -19.76 71.15 0.09
C THR A 23 -19.98 70.12 -1.01
N ASN A 24 -20.95 70.34 -1.89
CA ASN A 24 -21.20 69.45 -3.03
C ASN A 24 -20.04 69.48 -4.04
N ILE A 25 -19.43 70.63 -4.28
CA ILE A 25 -18.26 70.76 -5.17
C ILE A 25 -17.05 69.99 -4.60
N VAL A 26 -16.75 70.14 -3.31
CA VAL A 26 -15.64 69.41 -2.67
C VAL A 26 -15.89 67.90 -2.67
N SER A 27 -17.12 67.47 -2.37
CA SER A 27 -17.50 66.06 -2.43
C SER A 27 -17.39 65.47 -3.84
N TYR A 28 -17.72 66.26 -4.88
CA TYR A 28 -17.61 65.81 -6.26
C TYR A 28 -16.14 65.54 -6.66
N PHE A 29 -15.22 66.46 -6.33
CA PHE A 29 -13.79 66.25 -6.61
C PHE A 29 -13.18 65.11 -5.78
N GLY A 30 -13.57 64.97 -4.50
CA GLY A 30 -13.10 63.86 -3.67
C GLY A 30 -13.55 62.49 -4.19
N LEU A 31 -14.80 62.37 -4.68
CA LEU A 31 -15.29 61.15 -5.32
C LEU A 31 -14.61 60.87 -6.66
N ALA A 32 -14.22 61.90 -7.41
CA ALA A 32 -13.45 61.74 -8.65
C ALA A 32 -12.04 61.19 -8.38
N GLU A 33 -11.32 61.69 -7.38
CA GLU A 33 -10.01 61.16 -6.98
C GLU A 33 -10.10 59.69 -6.50
N ILE A 34 -11.13 59.35 -5.71
CA ILE A 34 -11.35 57.96 -5.27
C ILE A 34 -11.61 57.04 -6.49
N LYS A 35 -12.39 57.52 -7.47
CA LYS A 35 -12.66 56.77 -8.70
C LYS A 35 -11.38 56.51 -9.50
N ASP A 36 -10.51 57.49 -9.63
CA ASP A 36 -9.26 57.33 -10.38
C ASP A 36 -8.30 56.34 -9.70
N SER A 37 -8.16 56.40 -8.37
CA SER A 37 -7.37 55.43 -7.58
C SER A 37 -7.98 54.02 -7.65
N ALA A 38 -9.31 53.90 -7.58
CA ALA A 38 -10.01 52.62 -7.74
C ALA A 38 -9.82 52.03 -9.15
N ASN A 39 -9.91 52.86 -10.18
CA ASN A 39 -9.68 52.44 -11.57
C ASN A 39 -8.25 51.95 -11.79
N SER A 40 -7.24 52.56 -11.18
CA SER A 40 -5.86 52.07 -11.27
C SER A 40 -5.71 50.65 -10.70
N VAL A 41 -6.33 50.35 -9.55
CA VAL A 41 -6.30 48.99 -8.97
C VAL A 41 -7.12 48.01 -9.81
N VAL A 42 -8.33 48.39 -10.24
CA VAL A 42 -9.27 47.50 -10.94
C VAL A 42 -8.86 47.22 -12.39
N GLU A 43 -8.47 48.23 -13.16
CA GLU A 43 -8.20 48.10 -14.59
C GLU A 43 -6.73 47.77 -14.89
N GLN A 44 -5.80 48.09 -14.00
CA GLN A 44 -4.36 47.93 -14.28
C GLN A 44 -3.70 46.85 -13.43
N LYS A 45 -4.01 46.76 -12.12
CA LYS A 45 -3.27 45.87 -11.20
C LYS A 45 -3.91 44.49 -11.02
N MET A 46 -5.23 44.42 -10.81
CA MET A 46 -5.94 43.14 -10.64
C MET A 46 -5.86 42.19 -11.85
N PRO A 47 -5.91 42.65 -13.13
CA PRO A 47 -5.74 41.76 -14.28
C PRO A 47 -4.35 41.11 -14.34
N VAL A 48 -3.30 41.86 -13.99
CA VAL A 48 -1.92 41.33 -13.91
C VAL A 48 -1.83 40.27 -12.82
N GLN A 49 -2.42 40.53 -11.65
CA GLN A 49 -2.47 39.56 -10.54
C GLN A 49 -3.23 38.27 -10.92
N ALA A 50 -4.38 38.39 -11.59
CA ALA A 50 -5.17 37.24 -12.04
C ALA A 50 -4.43 36.40 -13.10
N GLN A 51 -3.75 37.05 -14.05
CA GLN A 51 -2.97 36.36 -15.07
C GLN A 51 -1.69 35.73 -14.48
N MET A 52 -1.07 36.38 -13.50
CA MET A 52 0.06 35.82 -12.74
C MET A 52 -0.31 34.54 -12.01
N LEU A 53 -1.50 34.49 -11.39
CA LEU A 53 -2.02 33.28 -10.76
C LEU A 53 -2.18 32.13 -11.76
N LYS A 54 -2.66 32.38 -12.98
CA LYS A 54 -2.74 31.35 -14.02
C LYS A 54 -1.36 30.81 -14.42
N VAL A 55 -0.37 31.68 -14.54
CA VAL A 55 1.02 31.26 -14.84
C VAL A 55 1.57 30.40 -13.68
N GLN A 56 1.39 30.81 -12.42
CA GLN A 56 1.84 30.01 -11.28
C GLN A 56 1.13 28.65 -11.18
N THR A 57 -0.19 28.62 -11.32
CA THR A 57 -0.93 27.35 -11.26
C THR A 57 -0.63 26.46 -12.47
N GLY A 58 -0.43 27.05 -13.65
CA GLY A 58 -0.05 26.34 -14.87
C GLY A 58 1.30 25.65 -14.74
N ILE A 59 2.34 26.35 -14.28
CA ILE A 59 3.67 25.73 -14.14
C ILE A 59 3.70 24.64 -13.06
N LEU A 60 2.99 24.83 -11.94
CA LEU A 60 2.85 23.80 -10.90
C LEU A 60 2.08 22.58 -11.39
N SER A 61 1.05 22.80 -12.22
CA SER A 61 0.25 21.71 -12.79
C SER A 61 1.04 20.93 -13.85
N LEU A 62 1.86 21.61 -14.65
CA LEU A 62 2.80 20.97 -15.56
C LEU A 62 3.84 20.15 -14.79
N ALA A 63 4.46 20.71 -13.74
CA ALA A 63 5.41 20.02 -12.87
C ALA A 63 4.81 18.72 -12.32
N LYS A 64 3.58 18.79 -11.81
CA LYS A 64 2.85 17.63 -11.33
C LYS A 64 2.63 16.58 -12.42
N LEU A 65 2.24 17.00 -13.64
CA LEU A 65 2.01 16.09 -14.75
C LEU A 65 3.31 15.43 -15.23
N SER A 66 4.40 16.17 -15.41
CA SER A 66 5.69 15.62 -15.87
C SER A 66 6.26 14.63 -14.87
N THR A 67 6.24 14.95 -13.57
CA THR A 67 6.66 14.02 -12.51
C THR A 67 5.77 12.78 -12.50
N SER A 68 4.44 12.94 -12.63
CA SER A 68 3.54 11.80 -12.73
C SER A 68 3.82 10.94 -13.96
N GLY A 69 4.13 11.56 -15.10
CA GLY A 69 4.46 10.88 -16.36
C GLY A 69 5.75 10.08 -16.26
N TYR A 70 6.79 10.65 -15.65
CA TYR A 70 8.07 9.97 -15.44
C TYR A 70 7.91 8.62 -14.72
N PHE A 71 7.04 8.54 -13.71
CA PHE A 71 6.81 7.32 -12.93
C PHE A 71 5.72 6.39 -13.48
N LYS A 72 5.08 6.68 -14.63
CA LYS A 72 4.11 5.75 -15.25
C LYS A 72 4.79 4.49 -15.74
N SER A 73 4.30 3.31 -15.33
CA SER A 73 4.84 2.01 -15.73
C SER A 73 4.19 1.40 -16.97
N ASP A 74 3.05 1.94 -17.43
CA ASP A 74 2.31 1.43 -18.57
C ASP A 74 2.26 2.44 -19.73
N LEU A 75 2.34 1.94 -20.97
CA LEU A 75 2.45 2.78 -22.16
C LEU A 75 1.21 3.63 -22.40
N ASN A 76 0.01 3.08 -22.18
CA ASN A 76 -1.25 3.81 -22.42
C ASN A 76 -1.40 4.98 -21.43
N GLY A 77 -1.17 4.73 -20.15
CA GLY A 77 -1.21 5.73 -19.10
C GLY A 77 -0.13 6.81 -19.26
N LEU A 78 1.05 6.46 -19.81
CA LEU A 78 2.07 7.43 -20.19
C LEU A 78 1.60 8.32 -21.35
N LEU A 79 1.01 7.74 -22.40
CA LEU A 79 0.52 8.48 -23.57
C LEU A 79 -0.64 9.42 -23.22
N GLU A 80 -1.58 8.98 -22.38
CA GLU A 80 -2.67 9.82 -21.87
C GLU A 80 -2.12 11.01 -21.07
N ASN A 81 -1.20 10.74 -20.14
CA ASN A 81 -0.56 11.77 -19.33
C ASN A 81 0.26 12.76 -20.19
N LYS A 82 0.97 12.26 -21.22
CA LYS A 82 1.69 13.10 -22.18
C LYS A 82 0.73 14.01 -22.96
N GLN A 83 -0.42 13.50 -23.40
CA GLN A 83 -1.42 14.30 -24.10
C GLN A 83 -1.99 15.43 -23.21
N GLU A 84 -2.23 15.15 -21.93
CA GLU A 84 -2.62 16.17 -20.95
C GLU A 84 -1.52 17.23 -20.77
N PHE A 85 -0.26 16.78 -20.65
CA PHE A 85 0.89 17.67 -20.56
C PHE A 85 1.02 18.58 -21.79
N GLU A 86 0.93 18.03 -23.01
CA GLU A 86 0.98 18.78 -24.26
C GLU A 86 -0.14 19.84 -24.33
N THR A 87 -1.37 19.46 -23.95
CA THR A 87 -2.53 20.36 -23.93
C THR A 87 -2.33 21.51 -22.94
N LEU A 88 -1.91 21.18 -21.71
CA LEU A 88 -1.67 22.18 -20.67
C LEU A 88 -0.48 23.07 -21.03
N SER A 89 0.56 22.54 -21.67
CA SER A 89 1.74 23.29 -22.08
C SER A 89 1.39 24.36 -23.11
N ALA A 90 0.47 24.07 -24.03
CA ALA A 90 -0.03 25.02 -25.02
C ALA A 90 -0.81 26.15 -24.33
N GLN A 91 -1.73 25.80 -23.42
CA GLN A 91 -2.48 26.78 -22.64
C GLN A 91 -1.55 27.65 -21.77
N TYR A 92 -0.54 27.05 -21.17
CA TYR A 92 0.44 27.75 -20.35
C TYR A 92 1.29 28.74 -21.17
N LYS A 93 1.71 28.36 -22.39
CA LYS A 93 2.39 29.26 -23.34
C LYS A 93 1.52 30.46 -23.70
N ASP A 94 0.22 30.26 -23.90
CA ASP A 94 -0.72 31.37 -24.12
C ASP A 94 -0.87 32.27 -22.89
N ASP A 95 -0.92 31.68 -21.69
CA ASP A 95 -1.02 32.44 -20.45
C ASP A 95 0.24 33.27 -20.17
N LEU A 96 1.43 32.75 -20.49
CA LEU A 96 2.70 33.48 -20.46
C LEU A 96 2.70 34.66 -21.44
N ASN A 97 2.22 34.45 -22.67
CA ASN A 97 2.12 35.51 -23.67
C ASN A 97 1.13 36.61 -23.23
N GLY A 98 0.01 36.21 -22.63
CA GLY A 98 -0.96 37.13 -22.03
C GLY A 98 -0.33 37.97 -20.92
N LEU A 99 0.42 37.34 -20.01
CA LEU A 99 1.11 38.05 -18.93
C LEU A 99 2.19 39.00 -19.48
N ALA A 100 2.96 38.57 -20.49
CA ALA A 100 4.01 39.37 -21.11
C ALA A 100 3.51 40.72 -21.68
N GLN A 101 2.25 40.77 -22.12
CA GLN A 101 1.64 41.99 -22.67
C GLN A 101 1.26 43.02 -21.60
N ILE A 102 0.94 42.57 -20.39
CA ILE A 102 0.39 43.42 -19.33
C ILE A 102 1.37 43.62 -18.16
N ILE A 103 2.43 42.82 -18.06
CA ILE A 103 3.44 42.93 -17.01
C ILE A 103 4.31 44.17 -17.22
N SER A 104 4.36 45.04 -16.21
CA SER A 104 5.19 46.24 -16.19
C SER A 104 6.27 46.21 -15.11
N GLN A 105 6.05 45.43 -14.05
CA GLN A 105 6.95 45.31 -12.88
C GLN A 105 7.78 44.03 -12.94
N ASN A 106 8.99 44.09 -12.36
CA ASN A 106 9.93 42.98 -12.24
C ASN A 106 10.15 42.19 -13.56
N LYS A 107 10.22 42.91 -14.69
CA LYS A 107 10.26 42.33 -16.04
C LYS A 107 11.44 41.37 -16.26
N THR A 108 12.59 41.65 -15.65
CA THR A 108 13.77 40.77 -15.75
C THR A 108 13.50 39.39 -15.15
N ALA A 109 12.89 39.33 -13.96
CA ALA A 109 12.51 38.06 -13.35
C ALA A 109 11.42 37.36 -14.16
N PHE A 110 10.47 38.10 -14.74
CA PHE A 110 9.46 37.51 -15.62
C PHE A 110 10.07 36.85 -16.88
N GLU A 111 10.97 37.55 -17.60
CA GLU A 111 11.60 36.97 -18.80
C GLU A 111 12.49 35.76 -18.43
N SER A 112 13.22 35.85 -17.31
CA SER A 112 13.98 34.71 -16.77
C SER A 112 13.06 33.52 -16.46
N GLY A 113 11.99 33.72 -15.70
CA GLY A 113 11.04 32.65 -15.37
C GLY A 113 10.34 32.07 -16.61
N LYS A 114 10.06 32.91 -17.60
CA LYS A 114 9.50 32.49 -18.89
C LYS A 114 10.48 31.59 -19.65
N ASP A 115 11.72 32.02 -19.84
CA ASP A 115 12.74 31.24 -20.57
C ASP A 115 12.99 29.88 -19.90
N GLU A 116 13.12 29.88 -18.58
CA GLU A 116 13.31 28.68 -17.75
C GLU A 116 12.10 27.74 -17.84
N SER A 117 10.87 28.28 -17.79
CA SER A 117 9.65 27.47 -17.94
C SER A 117 9.50 26.85 -19.33
N LEU A 118 9.96 27.52 -20.38
CA LEU A 118 9.95 26.99 -21.75
C LEU A 118 11.00 25.90 -21.93
N GLN A 119 12.18 26.06 -21.32
CA GLN A 119 13.19 24.99 -21.27
C GLN A 119 12.69 23.76 -20.51
N TYR A 120 12.04 23.97 -19.38
CA TYR A 120 11.40 22.89 -18.63
C TYR A 120 10.40 22.08 -19.49
N ILE A 121 9.57 22.76 -20.29
CA ILE A 121 8.62 22.08 -21.20
C ILE A 121 9.34 21.27 -22.25
N ASP A 122 10.37 21.83 -22.90
CA ASP A 122 11.14 21.13 -23.95
C ASP A 122 11.84 19.87 -23.41
N LEU A 123 12.49 19.98 -22.25
CA LEU A 123 13.13 18.85 -21.58
C LEU A 123 12.13 17.79 -21.13
N SER A 124 10.95 18.20 -20.66
CA SER A 124 9.87 17.28 -20.30
C SER A 124 9.35 16.54 -21.53
N ASP A 125 9.17 17.21 -22.68
CA ASP A 125 8.77 16.57 -23.93
C ASP A 125 9.80 15.53 -24.41
N GLN A 126 11.09 15.84 -24.30
CA GLN A 126 12.16 14.88 -24.59
C GLN A 126 12.16 13.69 -23.61
N MET A 127 11.91 13.94 -22.31
CA MET A 127 11.79 12.90 -21.30
C MET A 127 10.62 11.95 -21.61
N TYR A 128 9.45 12.49 -21.97
CA TYR A 128 8.32 11.68 -22.42
C TYR A 128 8.67 10.82 -23.64
N ALA A 129 9.39 11.37 -24.62
CA ALA A 129 9.81 10.61 -25.80
C ALA A 129 10.75 9.45 -25.44
N ALA A 130 11.70 9.66 -24.54
CA ALA A 130 12.60 8.62 -24.05
C ALA A 130 11.82 7.52 -23.29
N ARG A 131 10.89 7.91 -22.40
CA ARG A 131 10.03 6.98 -21.65
C ARG A 131 9.11 6.15 -22.54
N VAL A 132 8.51 6.77 -23.56
CA VAL A 132 7.69 6.04 -24.55
C VAL A 132 8.52 4.98 -25.25
N SER A 133 9.70 5.37 -25.77
CA SER A 133 10.60 4.43 -26.45
C SER A 133 11.06 3.29 -25.53
N GLN A 134 11.27 3.58 -24.25
CA GLN A 134 11.65 2.58 -23.25
C GLN A 134 10.53 1.55 -23.03
N LEU A 135 9.28 1.99 -22.83
CA LEU A 135 8.15 1.08 -22.61
C LEU A 135 7.80 0.26 -23.87
N GLU A 136 8.06 0.80 -25.06
CA GLU A 136 7.98 0.04 -26.31
C GLU A 136 9.06 -1.06 -26.38
N LEU A 137 10.27 -0.78 -25.90
CA LEU A 137 11.34 -1.78 -25.79
C LEU A 137 11.02 -2.85 -24.75
N ASP A 138 10.41 -2.52 -23.61
CA ASP A 138 9.98 -3.51 -22.62
C ASP A 138 9.11 -4.61 -23.24
N SER A 139 8.19 -4.22 -24.14
CA SER A 139 7.35 -5.17 -24.89
C SER A 139 8.12 -6.00 -25.93
N GLN A 140 9.21 -5.48 -26.48
CA GLN A 140 10.08 -6.21 -27.41
C GLN A 140 10.98 -7.20 -26.65
N ILE A 141 11.56 -6.76 -25.53
CA ILE A 141 12.39 -7.57 -24.64
C ILE A 141 11.59 -8.74 -24.07
N ALA A 142 10.35 -8.50 -23.62
CA ALA A 142 9.48 -9.57 -23.10
C ALA A 142 9.24 -10.68 -24.14
N ARG A 143 8.90 -10.31 -25.38
CA ARG A 143 8.72 -11.28 -26.48
C ARG A 143 10.02 -12.01 -26.80
N LYS A 144 11.14 -11.28 -26.82
CA LYS A 144 12.45 -11.87 -27.10
C LYS A 144 12.90 -12.84 -26.01
N ALA A 145 12.62 -12.52 -24.76
CA ALA A 145 12.89 -13.38 -23.61
C ALA A 145 12.02 -14.64 -23.64
N GLU A 146 10.75 -14.55 -24.02
CA GLU A 146 9.87 -15.71 -24.19
C GLU A 146 10.39 -16.66 -25.29
N GLU A 147 10.80 -16.13 -26.44
CA GLU A 147 11.48 -16.91 -27.51
C GLU A 147 12.73 -17.61 -26.97
N LEU A 148 13.55 -16.92 -26.19
CA LEU A 148 14.82 -17.41 -25.68
C LEU A 148 14.65 -18.45 -24.57
N LEU A 149 13.66 -18.27 -23.70
CA LEU A 149 13.28 -19.24 -22.68
C LEU A 149 12.78 -20.54 -23.32
N ALA A 150 11.97 -20.46 -24.39
CA ALA A 150 11.53 -21.65 -25.11
C ALA A 150 12.70 -22.44 -25.74
N ILE A 151 13.69 -21.74 -26.32
CA ILE A 151 14.91 -22.36 -26.84
C ILE A 151 15.72 -23.01 -25.71
N ALA A 152 15.84 -22.35 -24.57
CA ALA A 152 16.59 -22.85 -23.43
C ALA A 152 15.91 -24.08 -22.79
N ASP A 153 14.59 -24.06 -22.63
CA ASP A 153 13.81 -25.20 -22.13
C ASP A 153 13.94 -26.43 -23.05
N GLU A 154 13.86 -26.23 -24.37
CA GLU A 154 14.09 -27.30 -25.36
C GLU A 154 15.53 -27.83 -25.28
N SER A 155 16.51 -26.94 -25.13
CA SER A 155 17.93 -27.31 -24.97
C SER A 155 18.15 -28.16 -23.71
N SER A 156 17.50 -27.80 -22.60
CA SER A 156 17.52 -28.55 -21.33
C SER A 156 16.93 -29.95 -21.51
N ALA A 157 15.74 -30.05 -22.14
CA ALA A 157 15.09 -31.32 -22.41
C ALA A 157 15.96 -32.26 -23.25
N LEU A 158 16.57 -31.76 -24.34
CA LEU A 158 17.47 -32.55 -25.19
C LEU A 158 18.68 -33.12 -24.45
N MET A 159 19.23 -32.39 -23.48
CA MET A 159 20.34 -32.88 -22.66
C MET A 159 19.92 -33.90 -21.60
N MET A 160 18.70 -33.75 -21.05
CA MET A 160 18.11 -34.76 -20.17
C MET A 160 17.79 -36.06 -20.91
N ASP A 161 17.34 -35.96 -22.18
CA ASP A 161 16.95 -37.12 -22.99
C ASP A 161 18.10 -38.07 -23.29
N LEU A 162 19.36 -37.60 -23.20
CA LEU A 162 20.54 -38.47 -23.26
C LEU A 162 20.50 -39.58 -22.20
N SER A 163 19.84 -39.36 -21.06
CA SER A 163 19.71 -40.36 -20.00
C SER A 163 18.86 -41.57 -20.37
N PHE A 164 18.06 -41.49 -21.44
CA PHE A 164 17.25 -42.60 -21.95
C PHE A 164 17.97 -43.44 -23.01
N LEU A 165 19.17 -43.05 -23.44
CA LEU A 165 19.96 -43.81 -24.41
C LEU A 165 20.44 -45.14 -23.81
N GLU A 166 20.33 -46.21 -24.60
CA GLU A 166 20.84 -47.54 -24.26
C GLU A 166 21.95 -47.91 -25.25
N SER A 167 23.18 -48.15 -24.78
CA SER A 167 24.32 -48.55 -25.61
C SER A 167 25.37 -49.30 -24.77
N ASP A 168 26.12 -50.20 -25.43
CA ASP A 168 27.25 -50.93 -24.84
C ASP A 168 28.57 -50.12 -24.86
N ASP A 169 28.57 -48.87 -25.35
CA ASP A 169 29.76 -48.02 -25.37
C ASP A 169 30.19 -47.63 -23.93
N PRO A 170 31.44 -47.88 -23.53
CA PRO A 170 31.91 -47.56 -22.18
C PRO A 170 31.89 -46.07 -21.84
N ASN A 171 31.76 -45.18 -22.82
CA ASN A 171 31.70 -43.73 -22.61
C ASN A 171 30.26 -43.20 -22.47
N LEU A 172 29.21 -44.04 -22.61
CA LEU A 172 27.82 -43.59 -22.53
C LEU A 172 27.50 -42.88 -21.20
N GLU A 173 27.91 -43.44 -20.06
CA GLU A 173 27.68 -42.79 -18.76
C GLU A 173 28.38 -41.42 -18.67
N THR A 174 29.53 -41.27 -19.33
CA THR A 174 30.27 -40.00 -19.36
C THR A 174 29.57 -38.97 -20.25
N LEU A 175 28.98 -39.41 -21.36
CA LEU A 175 28.15 -38.57 -22.22
C LEU A 175 26.92 -38.06 -21.44
N ILE A 176 26.18 -38.96 -20.77
CA ILE A 176 25.02 -38.61 -19.95
C ILE A 176 25.39 -37.64 -18.84
N GLY A 177 26.48 -37.91 -18.11
CA GLY A 177 26.97 -37.01 -17.06
C GLY A 177 27.37 -35.62 -17.58
N SER A 178 27.94 -35.56 -18.78
CA SER A 178 28.29 -34.29 -19.44
C SER A 178 27.03 -33.52 -19.89
N GLY A 179 26.03 -34.24 -20.42
CA GLY A 179 24.71 -33.69 -20.76
C GLY A 179 24.02 -33.07 -19.55
N LEU A 180 23.95 -33.80 -18.43
CA LEU A 180 23.38 -33.27 -17.17
C LEU A 180 24.13 -32.04 -16.64
N ASN A 181 25.46 -31.96 -16.83
CA ASN A 181 26.23 -30.77 -16.46
C ASN A 181 25.87 -29.56 -17.34
N VAL A 182 25.65 -29.78 -18.64
CA VAL A 182 25.17 -28.73 -19.56
C VAL A 182 23.75 -28.30 -19.20
N ASP A 183 22.85 -29.24 -18.90
CA ASP A 183 21.48 -28.98 -18.47
C ASP A 183 21.42 -28.05 -17.23
N ASN A 184 22.23 -28.33 -16.21
CA ASN A 184 22.32 -27.46 -15.03
C ASN A 184 22.78 -26.03 -15.38
N LYS A 185 23.66 -25.87 -16.36
CA LYS A 185 24.11 -24.55 -16.85
C LYS A 185 23.03 -23.85 -17.67
N ILE A 186 22.26 -24.59 -18.46
CA ILE A 186 21.09 -24.06 -19.18
C ILE A 186 20.02 -23.57 -18.18
N THR A 187 19.77 -24.34 -17.12
CA THR A 187 18.87 -23.92 -16.03
C THR A 187 19.36 -22.62 -15.36
N THR A 188 20.67 -22.47 -15.21
CA THR A 188 21.27 -21.22 -14.71
C THR A 188 20.99 -20.06 -15.67
N ILE A 189 21.18 -20.26 -16.98
CA ILE A 189 20.86 -19.26 -18.01
C ILE A 189 19.37 -18.88 -17.98
N ILE A 190 18.45 -19.85 -17.84
CA ILE A 190 17.00 -19.60 -17.74
C ILE A 190 16.69 -18.61 -16.60
N ASN A 191 17.31 -18.80 -15.44
CA ASN A 191 17.14 -17.91 -14.31
C ASN A 191 17.76 -16.53 -14.57
N SER A 192 18.97 -16.50 -15.15
CA SER A 192 19.63 -15.25 -15.53
C SER A 192 18.86 -14.45 -16.58
N ILE A 193 18.19 -15.09 -17.55
CA ILE A 193 17.32 -14.40 -18.52
C ILE A 193 16.18 -13.69 -17.79
N LYS A 194 15.50 -14.39 -16.86
CA LYS A 194 14.38 -13.84 -16.08
C LYS A 194 14.83 -12.66 -15.21
N GLU A 195 16.04 -12.71 -14.67
CA GLU A 195 16.62 -11.60 -13.91
C GLU A 195 17.01 -10.43 -14.84
N TYR A 196 17.68 -10.74 -15.95
CA TYR A 196 18.22 -9.77 -16.89
C TYR A 196 17.16 -8.87 -17.55
N VAL A 197 15.98 -9.39 -17.85
CA VAL A 197 14.90 -8.60 -18.49
C VAL A 197 14.27 -7.59 -17.53
N ASN A 198 14.34 -7.85 -16.23
CA ASN A 198 13.71 -7.05 -15.18
C ASN A 198 14.66 -6.03 -14.57
N VAL A 199 15.98 -6.16 -14.80
CA VAL A 199 16.97 -5.22 -14.28
C VAL A 199 16.81 -3.84 -14.94
N SER A 200 16.92 -2.80 -14.13
CA SER A 200 16.95 -1.40 -14.57
C SER A 200 18.23 -0.68 -14.18
N ASP A 201 19.08 -1.33 -13.38
CA ASP A 201 20.39 -0.82 -12.96
C ASP A 201 21.45 -1.15 -14.03
N PRO A 202 22.24 -0.17 -14.50
CA PRO A 202 23.22 -0.40 -15.56
C PRO A 202 24.36 -1.34 -15.17
N GLU A 203 24.87 -1.24 -13.94
CA GLU A 203 26.02 -2.03 -13.46
C GLU A 203 25.63 -3.49 -13.24
N LEU A 204 24.45 -3.70 -12.65
CA LEU A 204 23.88 -5.03 -12.48
C LEU A 204 23.50 -5.66 -13.82
N SER A 205 22.97 -4.87 -14.78
CA SER A 205 22.70 -5.37 -16.14
C SER A 205 23.97 -5.89 -16.80
N GLU A 206 25.06 -5.13 -16.79
CA GLU A 206 26.31 -5.57 -17.41
C GLU A 206 26.92 -6.78 -16.68
N THR A 207 26.75 -6.87 -15.36
CA THR A 207 27.17 -8.03 -14.56
C THR A 207 26.43 -9.29 -14.97
N ILE A 208 25.09 -9.26 -15.00
CA ILE A 208 24.26 -10.42 -15.37
C ILE A 208 24.55 -10.83 -16.83
N LYS A 209 24.73 -9.86 -17.74
CA LYS A 209 25.15 -10.15 -19.11
C LYS A 209 26.48 -10.89 -19.14
N GLY A 210 27.48 -10.42 -18.40
CA GLY A 210 28.78 -11.08 -18.29
C GLY A 210 28.69 -12.51 -17.74
N ASP A 211 27.82 -12.75 -16.75
CA ASP A 211 27.57 -14.09 -16.19
C ASP A 211 26.89 -15.03 -17.21
N ILE A 212 25.95 -14.52 -18.01
CA ILE A 212 25.33 -15.27 -19.11
C ILE A 212 26.39 -15.61 -20.17
N GLU A 213 27.19 -14.63 -20.62
CA GLU A 213 28.25 -14.85 -21.61
C GLU A 213 29.30 -15.86 -21.12
N PHE A 214 29.70 -15.78 -19.85
CA PHE A 214 30.60 -16.73 -19.22
C PHE A 214 30.00 -18.14 -19.17
N THR A 215 28.73 -18.27 -18.80
CA THR A 215 28.04 -19.57 -18.75
C THR A 215 27.89 -20.17 -20.14
N LEU A 216 27.51 -19.37 -21.13
CA LEU A 216 27.46 -19.78 -22.54
C LEU A 216 28.83 -20.28 -23.01
N SER A 217 29.91 -19.56 -22.70
CA SER A 217 31.27 -19.99 -23.05
C SER A 217 31.65 -21.33 -22.40
N ASN A 218 31.25 -21.57 -21.15
CA ASN A 218 31.50 -22.86 -20.49
C ASN A 218 30.68 -24.00 -21.14
N ILE A 219 29.44 -23.73 -21.51
CA ILE A 219 28.62 -24.71 -22.25
C ILE A 219 29.27 -25.06 -23.58
N GLN A 220 29.85 -24.10 -24.32
CA GLN A 220 30.56 -24.41 -25.57
C GLN A 220 31.70 -25.40 -25.35
N VAL A 221 32.47 -25.25 -24.26
CA VAL A 221 33.58 -26.16 -23.94
C VAL A 221 33.07 -27.58 -23.65
N ASP A 222 31.99 -27.70 -22.89
CA ASP A 222 31.36 -28.99 -22.61
C ASP A 222 30.76 -29.59 -23.89
N LEU A 223 30.17 -28.76 -24.74
CA LEU A 223 29.59 -29.16 -26.00
C LEU A 223 30.65 -29.69 -26.97
N ASP A 224 31.83 -29.09 -27.02
CA ASP A 224 32.98 -29.62 -27.79
C ASP A 224 33.45 -30.99 -27.26
N TYR A 225 33.28 -31.26 -25.96
CA TYR A 225 33.55 -32.57 -25.38
C TYR A 225 32.44 -33.59 -25.71
N ILE A 226 31.18 -33.21 -25.55
CA ILE A 226 30.00 -34.01 -25.90
C ILE A 226 30.03 -34.39 -27.39
N ASN A 227 30.34 -33.46 -28.28
CA ASN A 227 30.43 -33.71 -29.72
C ASN A 227 31.50 -34.74 -30.07
N ARG A 228 32.65 -34.75 -29.36
CA ARG A 228 33.69 -35.79 -29.55
C ARG A 228 33.22 -37.17 -29.09
N LEU A 229 32.44 -37.24 -28.01
CA LEU A 229 31.86 -38.50 -27.53
C LEU A 229 30.76 -39.01 -28.48
N ALA A 230 30.00 -38.09 -29.07
CA ALA A 230 28.94 -38.39 -30.04
C ALA A 230 29.47 -38.89 -31.40
N GLU A 231 30.79 -38.85 -31.66
CA GLU A 231 31.37 -39.45 -32.88
C GLU A 231 31.31 -40.99 -32.87
N THR A 232 31.30 -41.61 -31.68
CA THR A 232 31.30 -43.08 -31.54
C THR A 232 30.01 -43.65 -30.95
N ILE A 233 29.22 -42.81 -30.29
CA ILE A 233 27.96 -43.18 -29.65
C ILE A 233 26.80 -42.73 -30.53
N ASP A 234 25.83 -43.61 -30.80
CA ASP A 234 24.56 -43.20 -31.40
C ASP A 234 23.75 -42.41 -30.38
N THR A 235 23.44 -41.15 -30.70
CA THR A 235 22.77 -40.21 -29.77
C THR A 235 21.31 -39.99 -30.13
N ASP A 236 20.74 -40.77 -31.06
CA ASP A 236 19.39 -40.59 -31.61
C ASP A 236 19.12 -39.17 -32.17
N GLY A 237 20.19 -38.41 -32.47
CA GLY A 237 20.11 -37.03 -32.97
C GLY A 237 19.90 -35.96 -31.88
N TYR A 238 19.90 -36.33 -30.59
CA TYR A 238 19.73 -35.36 -29.49
C TYR A 238 20.86 -34.32 -29.45
N VAL A 239 22.12 -34.76 -29.64
CA VAL A 239 23.29 -33.85 -29.62
C VAL A 239 23.27 -32.88 -30.81
N ASP A 240 22.91 -33.36 -32.00
CA ASP A 240 22.77 -32.50 -33.19
C ASP A 240 21.66 -31.46 -33.02
N SER A 241 20.51 -31.88 -32.48
CA SER A 241 19.39 -31.00 -32.18
C SER A 241 19.78 -29.95 -31.12
N PHE A 242 20.53 -30.35 -30.10
CA PHE A 242 21.05 -29.42 -29.09
C PHE A 242 22.03 -28.42 -29.68
N ASN A 243 22.95 -28.86 -30.56
CA ASN A 243 23.87 -27.96 -31.27
C ASN A 243 23.10 -26.88 -32.05
N GLU A 244 21.98 -27.24 -32.68
CA GLU A 244 21.12 -26.28 -33.37
C GLU A 244 20.46 -25.30 -32.40
N GLN A 245 19.85 -25.78 -31.30
CA GLN A 245 19.22 -24.94 -30.30
C GLN A 245 20.22 -24.01 -29.61
N TYR A 246 21.41 -24.51 -29.25
CA TYR A 246 22.48 -23.72 -28.65
C TYR A 246 22.95 -22.60 -29.59
N ARG A 247 23.04 -22.87 -30.90
CA ARG A 247 23.35 -21.84 -31.90
C ARG A 247 22.25 -20.78 -31.99
N LEU A 248 20.97 -21.18 -31.99
CA LEU A 248 19.82 -20.27 -31.99
C LEU A 248 19.77 -19.41 -30.71
N MET A 249 20.12 -20.00 -29.56
CA MET A 249 20.21 -19.32 -28.27
C MET A 249 21.29 -18.23 -28.30
N ASN A 250 22.53 -18.58 -28.69
CA ASN A 250 23.62 -17.62 -28.83
C ASN A 250 23.28 -16.47 -29.79
N GLN A 251 22.63 -16.81 -30.91
CA GLN A 251 22.16 -15.83 -31.89
C GLN A 251 21.10 -14.89 -31.28
N SER A 252 20.15 -15.42 -30.51
CA SER A 252 19.08 -14.63 -29.88
C SER A 252 19.58 -13.71 -28.77
N PHE A 253 20.70 -14.03 -28.13
CA PHE A 253 21.38 -13.13 -27.20
C PHE A 253 22.15 -12.01 -27.93
N SER A 254 22.97 -12.37 -28.92
CA SER A 254 24.09 -11.53 -29.38
C SER A 254 23.86 -10.77 -30.69
N GLN A 255 22.76 -11.01 -31.41
CA GLN A 255 22.46 -10.24 -32.63
C GLN A 255 22.15 -8.77 -32.35
N ASP A 256 22.22 -7.92 -33.37
CA ASP A 256 21.91 -6.47 -33.27
C ASP A 256 20.49 -6.19 -32.71
N ASN A 257 19.56 -7.15 -32.87
CA ASN A 257 18.22 -7.14 -32.25
C ASN A 257 18.04 -8.29 -31.24
N GLY A 258 19.14 -8.79 -30.70
CA GLY A 258 19.19 -9.79 -29.65
C GLY A 258 18.88 -9.19 -28.28
N LEU A 259 18.71 -10.05 -27.29
CA LEU A 259 18.30 -9.65 -25.95
C LEU A 259 19.26 -8.63 -25.32
N PHE A 260 20.58 -8.80 -25.51
CA PHE A 260 21.57 -7.88 -24.95
C PHE A 260 21.50 -6.48 -25.55
N ALA A 261 21.34 -6.38 -26.88
CA ALA A 261 21.24 -5.09 -27.56
C ALA A 261 19.96 -4.34 -27.15
N LEU A 262 18.83 -5.04 -27.10
CA LEU A 262 17.55 -4.45 -26.68
C LEU A 262 17.59 -3.98 -25.22
N GLN A 263 18.14 -4.80 -24.32
CA GLN A 263 18.27 -4.44 -22.92
C GLN A 263 19.24 -3.25 -22.73
N SER A 264 20.36 -3.21 -23.46
CA SER A 264 21.28 -2.06 -23.41
C SER A 264 20.60 -0.77 -23.87
N GLN A 265 19.82 -0.81 -24.96
CA GLN A 265 19.05 0.35 -25.43
C GLN A 265 18.00 0.81 -24.41
N LYS A 266 17.33 -0.13 -23.73
CA LYS A 266 16.38 0.19 -22.65
C LYS A 266 17.09 0.91 -21.51
N ILE A 267 18.25 0.43 -21.06
CA ILE A 267 19.03 1.05 -19.98
C ILE A 267 19.49 2.46 -20.38
N GLU A 268 19.96 2.67 -21.61
CA GLU A 268 20.33 3.99 -22.11
C GLU A 268 19.15 4.98 -22.07
N LEU A 269 17.94 4.53 -22.44
CA LEU A 269 16.74 5.36 -22.37
C LEU A 269 16.30 5.66 -20.93
N ILE A 270 16.51 4.74 -19.99
CA ILE A 270 16.26 4.98 -18.55
C ILE A 270 17.20 6.09 -18.05
N ILE A 271 18.50 6.00 -18.37
CA ILE A 271 19.49 7.02 -18.00
C ILE A 271 19.10 8.36 -18.63
N GLN A 272 18.80 8.36 -19.93
CA GLN A 272 18.42 9.58 -20.66
C GLN A 272 17.16 10.23 -20.06
N ALA A 273 16.12 9.45 -19.78
CA ALA A 273 14.89 9.95 -19.17
C ALA A 273 15.15 10.53 -17.77
N SER A 274 16.00 9.88 -16.97
CA SER A 274 16.39 10.36 -15.64
C SER A 274 17.15 11.70 -15.73
N GLU A 275 18.14 11.81 -16.61
CA GLU A 275 18.90 13.05 -16.80
C GLU A 275 18.03 14.21 -17.30
N LEU A 276 17.09 13.92 -18.21
CA LEU A 276 16.15 14.90 -18.72
C LEU A 276 15.18 15.36 -17.63
N ASN A 277 14.69 14.43 -16.78
CA ASN A 277 13.84 14.77 -15.64
C ASN A 277 14.58 15.64 -14.62
N GLU A 278 15.83 15.30 -14.27
CA GLU A 278 16.65 16.10 -13.33
C GLU A 278 16.89 17.52 -13.86
N LYS A 279 17.24 17.66 -15.15
CA LYS A 279 17.41 18.98 -15.78
C LYS A 279 16.09 19.75 -15.79
N ALA A 280 14.99 19.11 -16.15
CA ALA A 280 13.66 19.70 -16.14
C ALA A 280 13.28 20.21 -14.73
N GLU A 281 13.53 19.42 -13.69
CA GLU A 281 13.33 19.83 -12.28
C GLU A 281 14.18 21.05 -11.89
N GLY A 282 15.43 21.12 -12.37
CA GLY A 282 16.26 22.32 -12.19
C GLY A 282 15.61 23.57 -12.79
N HIS A 283 15.20 23.50 -14.05
CA HIS A 283 14.57 24.61 -14.77
C HIS A 283 13.21 25.03 -14.16
N VAL A 284 12.37 24.07 -13.74
CA VAL A 284 11.05 24.38 -13.17
C VAL A 284 11.18 25.09 -11.81
N ASN A 285 12.16 24.71 -10.99
CA ASN A 285 12.40 25.36 -9.71
C ASN A 285 12.84 26.82 -9.90
N VAL A 286 13.76 27.08 -10.83
CA VAL A 286 14.18 28.45 -11.17
C VAL A 286 13.02 29.26 -11.75
N ALA A 287 12.17 28.64 -12.56
CA ALA A 287 10.96 29.29 -13.07
C ALA A 287 9.99 29.67 -11.94
N ILE A 288 9.71 28.75 -11.02
CA ILE A 288 8.84 28.97 -9.86
C ILE A 288 9.38 30.10 -8.98
N ASP A 289 10.68 30.12 -8.67
CA ASP A 289 11.30 31.16 -7.85
C ASP A 289 11.19 32.54 -8.51
N ASN A 290 11.46 32.62 -9.82
CA ASN A 290 11.30 33.86 -10.58
C ASN A 290 9.84 34.32 -10.61
N PHE A 291 8.89 33.42 -10.87
CA PHE A 291 7.47 33.75 -10.83
C PHE A 291 6.98 34.13 -9.45
N PHE A 292 7.53 33.54 -8.38
CA PHE A 292 7.24 33.95 -7.01
C PHE A 292 7.74 35.37 -6.74
N SER A 293 8.96 35.73 -7.18
CA SER A 293 9.48 37.09 -7.09
C SER A 293 8.62 38.11 -7.85
N VAL A 294 8.15 37.76 -9.04
CA VAL A 294 7.22 38.59 -9.82
C VAL A 294 5.88 38.72 -9.10
N PHE A 295 5.32 37.62 -8.59
CA PHE A 295 4.06 37.62 -7.85
C PHE A 295 4.15 38.48 -6.58
N SER A 296 5.23 38.38 -5.80
CA SER A 296 5.44 39.23 -4.62
C SER A 296 5.46 40.71 -4.99
N SER A 297 6.17 41.08 -6.07
CA SER A 297 6.22 42.46 -6.55
C SER A 297 4.86 42.98 -7.05
N VAL A 298 4.11 42.17 -7.80
CA VAL A 298 2.75 42.51 -8.27
C VAL A 298 1.77 42.63 -7.10
N ASN A 299 1.88 41.75 -6.10
CA ASN A 299 1.03 41.77 -4.92
C ASN A 299 1.34 42.99 -4.04
N GLU A 300 2.62 43.33 -3.83
CA GLU A 300 3.03 44.53 -3.12
C GLU A 300 2.53 45.80 -3.82
N ASP A 301 2.67 45.90 -5.15
CA ASP A 301 2.16 47.04 -5.92
C ASP A 301 0.62 47.14 -5.85
N THR A 302 -0.09 46.01 -5.82
CA THR A 302 -1.55 45.98 -5.64
C THR A 302 -1.94 46.48 -4.24
N LEU A 303 -1.23 46.06 -3.18
CA LEU A 303 -1.45 46.53 -1.81
C LEU A 303 -1.15 48.03 -1.67
N VAL A 304 -0.08 48.54 -2.29
CA VAL A 304 0.21 49.98 -2.34
C VAL A 304 -0.94 50.74 -3.01
N GLY A 305 -1.49 50.20 -4.10
CA GLY A 305 -2.65 50.78 -4.77
C GLY A 305 -3.92 50.81 -3.89
N GLN A 306 -4.19 49.73 -3.14
CA GLN A 306 -5.32 49.67 -2.21
C GLN A 306 -5.15 50.64 -1.03
N ASN A 307 -3.94 50.76 -0.47
CA ASN A 307 -3.65 51.73 0.58
C ASN A 307 -3.80 53.17 0.08
N ALA A 308 -3.42 53.46 -1.17
CA ALA A 308 -3.64 54.78 -1.76
C ALA A 308 -5.14 55.15 -1.87
N ILE A 309 -6.03 54.17 -2.06
CA ILE A 309 -7.49 54.39 -1.99
C ILE A 309 -7.89 54.80 -0.56
N ILE A 310 -7.39 54.09 0.45
CA ILE A 310 -7.67 54.38 1.87
C ILE A 310 -7.16 55.78 2.24
N ASP A 311 -5.92 56.12 1.89
CA ASP A 311 -5.33 57.45 2.14
C ASP A 311 -6.13 58.57 1.48
N THR A 312 -6.63 58.35 0.25
CA THR A 312 -7.49 59.29 -0.47
C THR A 312 -8.83 59.47 0.24
N VAL A 313 -9.40 58.38 0.77
CA VAL A 313 -10.65 58.42 1.57
C VAL A 313 -10.43 59.18 2.87
N GLU A 314 -9.36 58.89 3.63
CA GLU A 314 -9.07 59.57 4.90
C GLU A 314 -8.82 61.08 4.72
N SER A 315 -8.04 61.45 3.70
CA SER A 315 -7.80 62.86 3.35
C SER A 315 -9.09 63.61 2.99
N ASN A 316 -10.00 62.96 2.27
CA ASN A 316 -11.28 63.55 1.89
C ASN A 316 -12.28 63.63 3.06
N ILE A 317 -12.28 62.65 3.97
CA ILE A 317 -13.02 62.72 5.23
C ILE A 317 -12.54 63.91 6.08
N LEU A 318 -11.23 64.08 6.24
CA LEU A 318 -10.66 65.19 7.02
C LEU A 318 -11.03 66.57 6.43
N LYS A 319 -10.91 66.75 5.10
CA LYS A 319 -11.34 67.98 4.40
C LYS A 319 -12.85 68.23 4.59
N GLY A 320 -13.67 67.18 4.51
CA GLY A 320 -15.11 67.25 4.73
C GLY A 320 -15.49 67.68 6.16
N VAL A 321 -14.82 67.12 7.16
CA VAL A 321 -15.03 67.46 8.58
C VAL A 321 -14.65 68.91 8.87
N LEU A 322 -13.52 69.40 8.35
CA LEU A 322 -13.11 70.80 8.53
C LEU A 322 -14.09 71.80 7.89
N LEU A 323 -14.62 71.48 6.71
CA LEU A 323 -15.63 72.30 6.02
C LEU A 323 -16.97 72.29 6.78
N ALA A 324 -17.36 71.15 7.33
CA ALA A 324 -18.56 71.01 8.16
C ALA A 324 -18.44 71.81 9.47
N LEU A 325 -17.28 71.77 10.15
CA LEU A 325 -17.02 72.58 11.35
C LEU A 325 -17.09 74.08 11.05
N PHE A 326 -16.59 74.52 9.90
CA PHE A 326 -16.70 75.92 9.45
C PHE A 326 -18.15 76.35 9.18
N ALA A 327 -18.95 75.48 8.55
CA ALA A 327 -20.37 75.69 8.31
C ALA A 327 -21.17 75.79 9.64
N VAL A 328 -20.86 74.93 10.61
CA VAL A 328 -21.46 74.94 11.95
C VAL A 328 -21.10 76.21 12.71
N ALA A 329 -19.86 76.70 12.62
CA ALA A 329 -19.44 77.95 13.25
C ALA A 329 -20.25 79.16 12.73
N ILE A 330 -20.50 79.23 11.42
CA ILE A 330 -21.34 80.28 10.80
C ILE A 330 -22.81 80.16 11.23
N ALA A 331 -23.33 78.93 11.31
CA ALA A 331 -24.69 78.66 11.78
C ALA A 331 -24.90 79.06 13.25
N ILE A 332 -23.90 78.86 14.11
CA ILE A 332 -23.93 79.27 15.52
C ILE A 332 -24.01 80.80 15.66
N VAL A 333 -23.26 81.55 14.86
CA VAL A 333 -23.26 83.03 14.88
C VAL A 333 -24.61 83.61 14.42
N LEU A 334 -25.20 83.04 13.37
CA LEU A 334 -26.54 83.44 12.89
C LEU A 334 -27.66 83.03 13.86
N GLY A 335 -27.53 81.86 14.49
CA GLY A 335 -28.44 81.36 15.52
C GLY A 335 -28.43 82.21 16.78
N PHE A 336 -27.26 82.72 17.20
CA PHE A 336 -27.13 83.58 18.38
C PHE A 336 -27.93 84.89 18.26
N LEU A 337 -28.03 85.46 17.05
CA LEU A 337 -28.80 86.67 16.77
C LEU A 337 -30.33 86.45 16.76
N ALA A 338 -30.78 85.23 16.41
CA ALA A 338 -32.19 84.84 16.48
C ALA A 338 -32.61 84.45 17.91
N ALA A 339 -31.71 83.80 18.64
CA ALA A 339 -31.93 83.29 20.00
C ALA A 339 -32.31 84.40 21.01
N ASN A 340 -31.75 85.60 20.89
CA ASN A 340 -32.02 86.67 21.87
C ASN A 340 -33.47 87.20 21.82
N SER A 341 -34.22 86.94 20.73
CA SER A 341 -35.65 87.26 20.62
C SER A 341 -36.60 86.16 21.12
N ILE A 342 -36.06 84.96 21.39
CA ILE A 342 -36.75 83.76 21.88
C ILE A 342 -36.33 83.43 23.33
N ALA A 343 -35.18 83.94 23.78
CA ALA A 343 -34.52 83.56 25.04
C ALA A 343 -35.31 83.85 26.32
N LYS A 344 -36.16 84.88 26.35
CA LYS A 344 -36.87 85.27 27.59
C LYS A 344 -38.04 84.35 27.97
N PRO A 345 -38.87 83.85 27.04
CA PRO A 345 -39.83 82.78 27.32
C PRO A 345 -39.17 81.40 27.53
N VAL A 346 -38.14 81.04 26.74
CA VAL A 346 -37.40 79.77 26.87
C VAL A 346 -36.65 79.64 28.20
N GLY A 347 -36.11 80.73 28.74
CA GLY A 347 -35.34 80.71 29.98
C GLY A 347 -36.08 80.17 31.21
N ARG A 348 -37.43 80.22 31.21
CA ARG A 348 -38.25 79.65 32.29
C ARG A 348 -38.39 78.13 32.18
N ILE A 349 -38.54 77.58 30.97
CA ILE A 349 -38.58 76.13 30.74
C ILE A 349 -37.17 75.52 30.85
N ASN A 350 -36.14 76.25 30.41
CA ASN A 350 -34.74 75.85 30.55
C ASN A 350 -34.33 75.64 32.02
N ARG A 351 -34.97 76.32 32.98
CA ARG A 351 -34.67 76.16 34.40
C ARG A 351 -35.22 74.85 34.97
N SER A 352 -36.41 74.43 34.54
CA SER A 352 -36.95 73.09 34.86
C SER A 352 -36.15 71.99 34.16
N LEU A 353 -35.77 72.21 32.90
CA LEU A 353 -34.91 71.30 32.14
C LEU A 353 -33.50 71.19 32.75
N SER A 354 -32.94 72.26 33.30
CA SER A 354 -31.64 72.29 33.97
C SER A 354 -31.59 71.42 35.24
N ILE A 355 -32.71 71.24 35.92
CA ILE A 355 -32.79 70.37 37.11
C ILE A 355 -32.91 68.91 36.66
N ILE A 356 -33.75 68.64 35.67
CA ILE A 356 -33.91 67.32 35.04
C ILE A 356 -32.58 66.86 34.42
N SER A 357 -31.82 67.75 33.77
CA SER A 357 -30.52 67.45 33.16
C SER A 357 -29.40 67.19 34.18
N GLN A 358 -29.59 67.56 35.44
CA GLN A 358 -28.64 67.26 36.53
C GLN A 358 -28.85 65.86 37.12
N GLY A 359 -29.91 65.16 36.69
CA GLY A 359 -30.21 63.78 37.07
C GLY A 359 -31.41 63.65 38.00
N ASP A 360 -32.07 64.74 38.42
CA ASP A 360 -33.25 64.67 39.30
C ASP A 360 -34.54 64.55 38.48
N LEU A 361 -35.00 63.31 38.27
CA LEU A 361 -36.19 62.99 37.47
C LEU A 361 -37.50 63.13 38.28
N THR A 362 -37.44 63.64 39.52
CA THR A 362 -38.64 63.88 40.35
C THR A 362 -39.30 65.26 40.09
N HIS A 363 -38.66 66.13 39.30
CA HIS A 363 -39.07 67.51 39.07
C HIS A 363 -40.07 67.70 37.90
N LYS A 364 -41.01 68.65 38.06
CA LYS A 364 -42.02 69.03 37.04
C LYS A 364 -41.80 70.45 36.49
N ALA A 365 -42.05 70.63 35.19
CA ALA A 365 -42.03 71.93 34.50
C ALA A 365 -43.41 72.61 34.52
N TYR A 366 -43.46 73.95 34.68
CA TYR A 366 -44.68 74.77 34.70
C TYR A 366 -44.57 75.99 33.74
N SER A 367 -45.66 76.34 33.05
CA SER A 367 -45.79 77.58 32.24
C SER A 367 -47.01 78.40 32.70
N THR A 368 -47.03 79.70 32.41
CA THR A 368 -48.03 80.69 32.91
C THR A 368 -48.86 81.40 31.83
N ASN A 369 -48.54 81.25 30.54
CA ASN A 369 -49.31 81.83 29.42
C ASN A 369 -49.70 80.72 28.43
N ASP A 370 -50.86 80.88 27.78
CA ASP A 370 -51.41 79.95 26.78
C ASP A 370 -50.80 80.24 25.39
N ASP A 371 -49.48 80.04 25.29
CA ASP A 371 -48.65 80.22 24.11
C ASP A 371 -47.86 78.93 23.78
N GLU A 372 -47.02 78.95 22.75
CA GLU A 372 -46.23 77.80 22.30
C GLU A 372 -45.31 77.20 23.40
N PHE A 373 -45.13 77.88 24.54
CA PHE A 373 -44.33 77.42 25.67
C PHE A 373 -45.14 76.63 26.72
N ALA A 374 -46.49 76.71 26.76
CA ALA A 374 -47.31 75.85 27.62
C ALA A 374 -47.34 74.38 27.16
N VAL A 375 -47.46 74.16 25.84
CA VAL A 375 -47.34 72.84 25.21
C VAL A 375 -45.95 72.24 25.45
N LEU A 376 -44.91 73.09 25.48
CA LEU A 376 -43.53 72.66 25.74
C LEU A 376 -43.33 72.17 27.19
N ALA A 377 -44.01 72.73 28.19
CA ALA A 377 -43.93 72.28 29.59
C ALA A 377 -44.61 70.91 29.81
N GLU A 378 -45.73 70.63 29.15
CA GLU A 378 -46.42 69.33 29.17
C GLU A 378 -45.54 68.22 28.59
N ASN A 379 -44.94 68.48 27.41
CA ASN A 379 -44.02 67.56 26.74
C ASN A 379 -42.76 67.27 27.57
N VAL A 380 -42.23 68.26 28.30
CA VAL A 380 -41.10 68.05 29.23
C VAL A 380 -41.48 67.12 30.37
N ASN A 381 -42.70 67.22 30.92
CA ASN A 381 -43.16 66.32 31.98
C ASN A 381 -43.39 64.88 31.48
N GLN A 382 -43.85 64.71 30.23
CA GLN A 382 -43.98 63.40 29.60
C GLN A 382 -42.60 62.77 29.33
N LEU A 383 -41.63 63.57 28.85
CA LEU A 383 -40.23 63.16 28.67
C LEU A 383 -39.61 62.69 29.99
N THR A 384 -39.81 63.42 31.10
CA THR A 384 -39.29 63.01 32.42
C THR A 384 -39.86 61.67 32.89
N LYS A 385 -41.17 61.41 32.67
CA LYS A 385 -41.78 60.10 32.98
C LYS A 385 -41.20 58.97 32.13
N SER A 386 -41.01 59.21 30.83
CA SER A 386 -40.39 58.22 29.94
C SER A 386 -38.93 57.95 30.33
N LEU A 387 -38.15 58.98 30.68
CA LEU A 387 -36.77 58.82 31.17
C LEU A 387 -36.72 58.05 32.50
N HIS A 388 -37.62 58.33 33.44
CA HIS A 388 -37.74 57.57 34.68
C HIS A 388 -38.02 56.09 34.40
N SER A 389 -38.94 55.78 33.47
CA SER A 389 -39.24 54.39 33.08
C SER A 389 -38.06 53.69 32.42
N VAL A 390 -37.31 54.38 31.53
CA VAL A 390 -36.15 53.81 30.84
C VAL A 390 -35.00 53.55 31.81
N VAL A 391 -34.70 54.52 32.70
CA VAL A 391 -33.66 54.38 33.74
C VAL A 391 -34.01 53.24 34.72
N SER A 392 -35.29 53.10 35.09
CA SER A 392 -35.75 51.97 35.91
C SER A 392 -35.59 50.62 35.19
N GLN A 393 -35.94 50.54 33.90
CA GLN A 393 -35.74 49.31 33.10
C GLN A 393 -34.27 48.95 32.91
N ILE A 394 -33.38 49.94 32.78
CA ILE A 394 -31.93 49.71 32.71
C ILE A 394 -31.42 49.12 34.03
N HIS A 395 -31.92 49.58 35.18
CA HIS A 395 -31.53 49.01 36.47
C HIS A 395 -32.01 47.56 36.64
N ASP A 396 -33.22 47.22 36.17
CA ASP A 396 -33.72 45.84 36.17
C ASP A 396 -32.93 44.92 35.21
N GLN A 397 -32.53 45.44 34.04
CA GLN A 397 -31.73 44.70 33.05
C GLN A 397 -30.27 44.49 33.50
N GLU A 398 -29.69 45.45 34.23
CA GLU A 398 -28.35 45.33 34.84
C GLU A 398 -28.25 44.10 35.74
N ALA A 399 -29.22 43.92 36.66
CA ALA A 399 -29.23 42.79 37.58
C ALA A 399 -29.41 41.44 36.87
N ALA A 400 -30.11 41.42 35.73
CA ALA A 400 -30.24 40.22 34.90
C ALA A 400 -28.93 39.91 34.13
N LEU A 401 -28.26 40.94 33.63
CA LEU A 401 -27.00 40.82 32.91
C LEU A 401 -25.84 40.40 33.84
N GLU A 402 -25.80 40.89 35.09
CA GLU A 402 -24.83 40.46 36.12
C GLU A 402 -24.88 38.95 36.37
N LYS A 403 -26.09 38.39 36.54
CA LYS A 403 -26.28 36.95 36.68
C LYS A 403 -25.87 36.16 35.44
N ALA A 404 -26.10 36.72 34.24
CA ALA A 404 -25.73 36.08 32.98
C ALA A 404 -24.21 36.03 32.79
N THR A 405 -23.50 37.11 33.14
CA THR A 405 -22.03 37.22 33.11
C THR A 405 -21.39 36.26 34.13
N GLU A 406 -21.89 36.21 35.37
CA GLU A 406 -21.39 35.27 36.39
C GLU A 406 -21.59 33.80 35.97
N SER A 407 -22.78 33.49 35.41
CA SER A 407 -23.05 32.15 34.90
C SER A 407 -22.17 31.79 33.70
N SER A 408 -21.88 32.74 32.81
CA SER A 408 -21.02 32.53 31.64
C SER A 408 -19.57 32.30 32.06
N ALA A 409 -19.05 33.05 33.05
CA ALA A 409 -17.72 32.84 33.60
C ALA A 409 -17.56 31.46 34.25
N ARG A 410 -18.56 31.02 35.03
CA ARG A 410 -18.59 29.68 35.62
C ARG A 410 -18.62 28.59 34.54
N LEU A 411 -19.45 28.76 33.51
CA LEU A 411 -19.53 27.81 32.39
C LEU A 411 -18.20 27.72 31.64
N GLY A 412 -17.55 28.86 31.36
CA GLY A 412 -16.23 28.88 30.72
C GLY A 412 -15.18 28.13 31.53
N SER A 413 -15.13 28.32 32.85
CA SER A 413 -14.22 27.60 33.75
C SER A 413 -14.48 26.08 33.75
N GLN A 414 -15.75 25.66 33.75
CA GLN A 414 -16.14 24.26 33.67
C GLN A 414 -15.75 23.64 32.32
N THR A 415 -15.99 24.34 31.21
CA THR A 415 -15.62 23.89 29.87
C THR A 415 -14.11 23.72 29.73
N LEU A 416 -13.30 24.64 30.25
CA LEU A 416 -11.84 24.48 30.23
C LEU A 416 -11.37 23.25 31.02
N THR A 417 -12.00 22.96 32.16
CA THR A 417 -11.70 21.74 32.93
C THR A 417 -12.07 20.46 32.16
N GLN A 418 -13.21 20.47 31.46
CA GLN A 418 -13.65 19.35 30.62
C GLN A 418 -12.74 19.14 29.42
N VAL A 419 -12.28 20.22 28.78
CA VAL A 419 -11.31 20.15 27.69
C VAL A 419 -10.01 19.49 28.15
N GLU A 420 -9.50 19.84 29.34
CA GLU A 420 -8.28 19.23 29.88
C GLU A 420 -8.45 17.72 30.13
N GLN A 421 -9.58 17.33 30.74
CA GLN A 421 -9.92 15.91 30.92
C GLN A 421 -10.04 15.16 29.60
N GLN A 422 -10.61 15.80 28.57
CA GLN A 422 -10.72 15.23 27.23
C GLN A 422 -9.33 15.02 26.60
N LYS A 423 -8.41 15.98 26.73
CA LYS A 423 -7.03 15.84 26.23
C LYS A 423 -6.31 14.67 26.92
N GLU A 424 -6.49 14.50 28.23
CA GLU A 424 -5.93 13.36 28.97
C GLU A 424 -6.48 12.03 28.47
N GLN A 425 -7.81 11.92 28.30
CA GLN A 425 -8.45 10.70 27.79
C GLN A 425 -8.00 10.35 26.36
N VAL A 426 -7.86 11.36 25.49
CA VAL A 426 -7.37 11.17 24.12
C VAL A 426 -5.91 10.71 24.11
N SER A 427 -5.08 11.22 25.02
CA SER A 427 -3.69 10.78 25.18
C SER A 427 -3.60 9.30 25.58
N VAL A 428 -4.44 8.87 26.54
CA VAL A 428 -4.54 7.45 26.92
C VAL A 428 -4.98 6.60 25.73
N ALA A 429 -6.05 7.01 25.03
CA ALA A 429 -6.54 6.29 23.85
C ALA A 429 -5.51 6.20 22.71
N ALA A 430 -4.68 7.23 22.52
CA ALA A 430 -3.60 7.22 21.54
C ALA A 430 -2.49 6.22 21.92
N ASN A 431 -2.12 6.15 23.20
CA ASN A 431 -1.16 5.17 23.70
C ASN A 431 -1.69 3.73 23.56
N ASP A 432 -2.96 3.50 23.88
CA ASP A 432 -3.62 2.20 23.71
C ASP A 432 -3.65 1.80 22.23
N THR A 433 -4.00 2.74 21.34
CA THR A 433 -4.00 2.52 19.88
C THR A 433 -2.61 2.11 19.39
N ASN A 434 -1.55 2.82 19.81
CA ASN A 434 -0.17 2.46 19.47
C ASN A 434 0.23 1.09 20.01
N SER A 435 -0.18 0.75 21.23
CA SER A 435 0.11 -0.55 21.83
C SER A 435 -0.56 -1.68 21.06
N ILE A 436 -1.79 -1.49 20.60
CA ILE A 436 -2.50 -2.49 19.78
C ILE A 436 -1.87 -2.62 18.39
N ARG A 437 -1.41 -1.53 17.78
CA ARG A 437 -0.67 -1.61 16.50
C ARG A 437 0.61 -2.43 16.64
N GLN A 438 1.40 -2.18 17.68
CA GLN A 438 2.59 -2.99 17.99
C GLN A 438 2.24 -4.47 18.18
N ALA A 439 1.14 -4.76 18.89
CA ALA A 439 0.65 -6.13 19.05
C ALA A 439 0.21 -6.76 17.72
N SER A 440 -0.38 -5.98 16.80
CA SER A 440 -0.79 -6.45 15.47
C SER A 440 0.41 -6.81 14.59
N THR A 441 1.46 -5.99 14.61
CA THR A 441 2.75 -6.31 13.95
C THR A 441 3.36 -7.58 14.54
N HIS A 442 3.35 -7.71 15.87
CA HIS A 442 3.85 -8.91 16.54
C HIS A 442 3.05 -10.17 16.17
N ASN A 443 1.72 -10.08 16.15
CA ASN A 443 0.84 -11.18 15.74
C ASN A 443 1.13 -11.61 14.30
N THR A 444 1.28 -10.68 13.38
CA THR A 444 1.62 -10.97 11.98
C THR A 444 2.94 -11.75 11.88
N ALA A 445 3.97 -11.32 12.61
CA ALA A 445 5.24 -12.03 12.66
C ALA A 445 5.11 -13.44 13.25
N GLN A 446 4.31 -13.62 14.31
CA GLN A 446 4.05 -14.94 14.88
C GLN A 446 3.30 -15.87 13.92
N ILE A 447 2.32 -15.33 13.18
CA ILE A 447 1.57 -16.10 12.18
C ILE A 447 2.49 -16.51 11.03
N GLN A 448 3.38 -15.63 10.58
CA GLN A 448 4.36 -15.95 9.55
C GLN A 448 5.29 -17.09 10.00
N MET A 449 5.80 -17.05 11.24
CA MET A 449 6.56 -18.16 11.80
C MET A 449 5.72 -19.45 11.91
N GLY A 450 4.43 -19.32 12.21
CA GLY A 450 3.47 -20.43 12.22
C GLY A 450 3.29 -21.06 10.83
N MET A 451 3.21 -20.24 9.78
CA MET A 451 3.12 -20.69 8.39
C MET A 451 4.37 -21.41 7.93
N GLU A 452 5.56 -20.93 8.28
CA GLU A 452 6.82 -21.65 8.01
C GLU A 452 6.84 -23.03 8.69
N LYS A 453 6.37 -23.11 9.93
CA LYS A 453 6.22 -24.41 10.63
C LYS A 453 5.22 -25.32 9.93
N LEU A 454 4.08 -24.80 9.47
CA LEU A 454 3.09 -25.57 8.71
C LEU A 454 3.66 -26.08 7.38
N GLN A 455 4.47 -25.28 6.69
CA GLN A 455 5.17 -25.72 5.48
C GLN A 455 6.11 -26.89 5.78
N ASN A 456 6.94 -26.77 6.81
CA ASN A 456 7.83 -27.85 7.24
C ASN A 456 7.05 -29.14 7.61
N ILE A 457 5.90 -29.00 8.28
CA ILE A 457 5.05 -30.15 8.60
C ILE A 457 4.44 -30.75 7.32
N GLY A 458 4.07 -29.91 6.34
CA GLY A 458 3.60 -30.36 5.03
C GLY A 458 4.65 -31.19 4.29
N GLU A 459 5.90 -30.73 4.25
CA GLU A 459 7.02 -31.46 3.67
C GLU A 459 7.27 -32.79 4.40
N GLN A 460 7.23 -32.78 5.73
CA GLN A 460 7.33 -34.00 6.54
C GLN A 460 6.19 -34.97 6.27
N SER A 461 4.96 -34.48 6.13
CA SER A 461 3.78 -35.30 5.81
C SER A 461 3.93 -35.96 4.44
N GLN A 462 4.45 -35.24 3.45
CA GLN A 462 4.73 -35.78 2.12
C GLN A 462 5.84 -36.84 2.14
N ALA A 463 6.89 -36.64 2.94
CA ALA A 463 7.94 -37.63 3.14
C ALA A 463 7.39 -38.91 3.82
N VAL A 464 6.53 -38.76 4.83
CA VAL A 464 5.85 -39.88 5.48
C VAL A 464 4.92 -40.60 4.50
N SER A 465 4.15 -39.88 3.68
CA SER A 465 3.30 -40.49 2.64
C SER A 465 4.12 -41.34 1.66
N SER A 466 5.27 -40.82 1.22
CA SER A 466 6.20 -41.55 0.34
C SER A 466 6.77 -42.81 1.02
N LEU A 467 7.09 -42.73 2.32
CA LEU A 467 7.55 -43.86 3.10
C LEU A 467 6.46 -44.93 3.28
N VAL A 468 5.22 -44.50 3.52
CA VAL A 468 4.04 -45.39 3.62
C VAL A 468 3.82 -46.12 2.29
N ALA A 469 3.88 -45.41 1.16
CA ALA A 469 3.75 -46.02 -0.17
C ALA A 469 4.86 -47.06 -0.45
N LYS A 470 6.11 -46.74 -0.09
CA LYS A 470 7.23 -47.68 -0.20
C LYS A 470 7.05 -48.91 0.70
N THR A 471 6.59 -48.70 1.93
CA THR A 471 6.34 -49.80 2.88
C THR A 471 5.22 -50.69 2.38
N HIS A 472 4.14 -50.11 1.84
CA HIS A 472 3.06 -50.86 1.20
C HIS A 472 3.58 -51.77 0.09
N GLN A 473 4.43 -51.24 -0.80
CA GLN A 473 5.05 -52.03 -1.86
C GLN A 473 5.88 -53.19 -1.30
N GLN A 474 6.71 -52.94 -0.28
CA GLN A 474 7.54 -53.96 0.34
C GLN A 474 6.72 -55.09 0.98
N ILE A 475 5.60 -54.76 1.64
CA ILE A 475 4.71 -55.78 2.22
C ILE A 475 4.00 -56.58 1.14
N SER A 476 3.59 -55.94 0.05
CA SER A 476 3.00 -56.62 -1.12
C SER A 476 3.99 -57.62 -1.73
N GLU A 477 5.25 -57.22 -1.91
CA GLU A 477 6.33 -58.10 -2.39
C GLU A 477 6.60 -59.26 -1.41
N GLN A 478 6.60 -59.01 -0.10
CA GLN A 478 6.75 -60.06 0.92
C GLN A 478 5.59 -61.05 0.91
N ALA A 479 4.35 -60.60 0.75
CA ALA A 479 3.18 -61.47 0.63
C ALA A 479 3.27 -62.36 -0.63
N GLN A 480 3.75 -61.80 -1.74
CA GLN A 480 4.01 -62.55 -2.97
C GLN A 480 5.12 -63.60 -2.79
N GLN A 481 6.22 -63.22 -2.13
CA GLN A 481 7.32 -64.16 -1.82
C GLN A 481 6.89 -65.28 -0.86
N ALA A 482 6.05 -64.97 0.13
CA ALA A 482 5.47 -65.97 1.03
C ALA A 482 4.60 -66.97 0.26
N THR A 483 3.76 -66.48 -0.65
CA THR A 483 2.94 -67.33 -1.54
C THR A 483 3.83 -68.25 -2.39
N GLN A 484 4.87 -67.70 -3.03
CA GLN A 484 5.80 -68.49 -3.84
C GLN A 484 6.58 -69.53 -3.02
N SER A 485 6.96 -69.18 -1.79
CA SER A 485 7.65 -70.11 -0.87
C SER A 485 6.74 -71.25 -0.43
N SER A 486 5.46 -70.96 -0.19
CA SER A 486 4.42 -71.97 0.08
C SER A 486 4.31 -72.96 -1.08
N ASP A 487 4.26 -72.47 -2.33
CA ASP A 487 4.20 -73.32 -3.52
C ASP A 487 5.45 -74.21 -3.68
N ILE A 488 6.65 -73.69 -3.36
CA ILE A 488 7.90 -74.46 -3.41
C ILE A 488 7.86 -75.60 -2.39
N ILE A 489 7.46 -75.31 -1.15
CA ILE A 489 7.41 -76.31 -0.09
C ILE A 489 6.31 -77.34 -0.34
N HIS A 490 5.17 -76.93 -0.90
CA HIS A 490 4.12 -77.88 -1.26
C HIS A 490 4.58 -78.85 -2.36
N ARG A 491 5.38 -78.38 -3.33
CA ARG A 491 6.04 -79.28 -4.29
C ARG A 491 7.07 -80.20 -3.63
N LEU A 492 7.81 -79.72 -2.62
CA LEU A 492 8.75 -80.54 -1.85
C LEU A 492 8.00 -81.66 -1.10
N GLU A 493 6.90 -81.32 -0.42
CA GLU A 493 6.01 -82.28 0.25
C GLU A 493 5.50 -83.36 -0.74
N GLU A 494 5.02 -82.96 -1.92
CA GLU A 494 4.54 -83.88 -2.96
C GLU A 494 5.67 -84.80 -3.47
N ASN A 495 6.87 -84.26 -3.68
CA ASN A 495 8.03 -85.02 -4.11
C ASN A 495 8.52 -85.99 -3.01
N SER A 496 8.53 -85.57 -1.75
CA SER A 496 8.85 -86.43 -0.61
C SER A 496 7.86 -87.59 -0.47
N LYS A 497 6.56 -87.36 -0.72
CA LYS A 497 5.54 -88.43 -0.78
C LYS A 497 5.81 -89.43 -1.90
N LYS A 498 6.20 -88.94 -3.09
CA LYS A 498 6.59 -89.81 -4.22
C LYS A 498 7.82 -90.66 -3.89
N ILE A 499 8.83 -90.08 -3.23
CA ILE A 499 10.03 -90.82 -2.79
C ILE A 499 9.66 -91.88 -1.76
N GLY A 500 8.81 -91.57 -0.78
CA GLY A 500 8.30 -92.55 0.18
C GLY A 500 7.66 -93.78 -0.50
N GLY A 501 6.84 -93.55 -1.53
CA GLY A 501 6.26 -94.65 -2.33
C GLY A 501 7.30 -95.48 -3.09
N ILE A 502 8.40 -94.88 -3.56
CA ILE A 502 9.51 -95.61 -4.21
C ILE A 502 10.26 -96.46 -3.18
N LEU A 503 10.49 -95.93 -1.97
CA LEU A 503 11.20 -96.64 -0.91
C LEU A 503 10.43 -97.88 -0.43
N ASP A 504 9.11 -97.82 -0.33
CA ASP A 504 8.26 -98.97 0.01
C ASP A 504 8.40 -100.11 -1.01
N VAL A 505 8.49 -99.77 -2.31
CA VAL A 505 8.78 -100.74 -3.37
C VAL A 505 10.17 -101.34 -3.23
N ILE A 506 11.20 -100.54 -2.94
CA ILE A 506 12.58 -101.04 -2.76
C ILE A 506 12.69 -101.92 -1.51
N LYS A 507 12.03 -101.54 -0.41
CA LYS A 507 11.94 -102.32 0.83
C LYS A 507 11.31 -103.69 0.54
N THR A 508 10.20 -103.71 -0.18
CA THR A 508 9.55 -104.94 -0.64
C THR A 508 10.47 -105.80 -1.51
N ILE A 509 11.22 -105.20 -2.46
CA ILE A 509 12.19 -105.91 -3.30
C ILE A 509 13.34 -106.47 -2.46
N ALA A 510 13.86 -105.72 -1.48
CA ALA A 510 14.93 -106.14 -0.60
C ALA A 510 14.49 -107.32 0.29
N GLU A 511 13.27 -107.29 0.84
CA GLU A 511 12.68 -108.40 1.59
C GLU A 511 12.49 -109.64 0.72
N GLN A 512 11.94 -109.47 -0.49
CA GLN A 512 11.81 -110.57 -1.48
C GLN A 512 13.18 -111.16 -1.84
N THR A 513 14.19 -110.30 -2.04
CA THR A 513 15.56 -110.72 -2.36
C THR A 513 16.21 -111.46 -1.19
N ASN A 514 15.97 -111.01 0.05
CA ASN A 514 16.44 -111.68 1.27
C ASN A 514 15.80 -113.07 1.42
N LEU A 515 14.49 -113.20 1.16
CA LEU A 515 13.78 -114.49 1.15
C LEU A 515 14.25 -115.44 0.05
N LEU A 516 14.47 -114.93 -1.17
CA LEU A 516 15.02 -115.69 -2.29
C LEU A 516 16.45 -116.17 -1.99
N ALA A 517 17.29 -115.30 -1.45
CA ALA A 517 18.65 -115.62 -1.06
C ALA A 517 18.70 -116.64 0.09
N LEU A 518 17.80 -116.54 1.07
CA LEU A 518 17.65 -117.54 2.13
C LEU A 518 17.27 -118.91 1.57
N ASN A 519 16.29 -118.97 0.67
CA ASN A 519 15.90 -120.22 0.01
C ASN A 519 17.06 -120.82 -0.80
N ALA A 520 17.82 -119.98 -1.50
CA ALA A 520 19.01 -120.41 -2.23
C ALA A 520 20.14 -120.91 -1.31
N ALA A 521 20.36 -120.26 -0.16
CA ALA A 521 21.33 -120.68 0.85
C ALA A 521 20.95 -122.04 1.48
N ILE A 522 19.65 -122.25 1.76
CA ILE A 522 19.12 -123.53 2.25
C ILE A 522 19.37 -124.65 1.23
N GLU A 523 19.06 -124.42 -0.04
CA GLU A 523 19.23 -125.45 -1.08
C GLU A 523 20.72 -125.69 -1.41
N ALA A 524 21.57 -124.66 -1.32
CA ALA A 524 23.02 -124.80 -1.45
C ALA A 524 23.63 -125.61 -0.29
N ALA A 525 23.15 -125.42 0.95
CA ALA A 525 23.54 -126.25 2.09
C ALA A 525 23.08 -127.71 1.92
N ARG A 526 21.91 -127.93 1.29
CA ARG A 526 21.35 -129.26 0.99
C ARG A 526 22.18 -130.04 -0.05
N ALA A 527 22.85 -129.34 -0.96
CA ALA A 527 23.73 -129.92 -1.98
C ALA A 527 25.14 -130.32 -1.48
N GLY A 528 25.48 -130.06 -0.21
CA GLY A 528 26.75 -130.45 0.40
C GLY A 528 27.98 -129.77 -0.23
N GLU A 529 29.09 -130.50 -0.39
CA GLU A 529 30.37 -129.95 -0.91
C GLU A 529 30.24 -129.33 -2.32
N GLN A 530 29.30 -129.78 -3.16
CA GLN A 530 29.07 -129.23 -4.51
C GLN A 530 28.36 -127.86 -4.50
N GLY A 531 27.62 -127.52 -3.43
CA GLY A 531 26.86 -126.28 -3.30
C GLY A 531 27.62 -125.13 -2.62
N ARG A 532 28.87 -125.38 -2.20
CA ARG A 532 29.62 -124.48 -1.30
C ARG A 532 29.90 -123.09 -1.92
N GLY A 533 30.19 -123.02 -3.22
CA GLY A 533 30.34 -121.75 -3.93
C GLY A 533 29.04 -120.96 -4.05
N PHE A 534 27.91 -121.64 -4.28
CA PHE A 534 26.59 -121.03 -4.33
C PHE A 534 26.10 -120.56 -2.95
N ALA A 535 26.44 -121.27 -1.88
CA ALA A 535 26.10 -120.87 -0.51
C ALA A 535 26.76 -119.53 -0.13
N VAL A 536 28.04 -119.33 -0.50
CA VAL A 536 28.75 -118.07 -0.25
C VAL A 536 28.11 -116.90 -1.02
N VAL A 537 27.75 -117.11 -2.29
CA VAL A 537 27.06 -116.08 -3.09
C VAL A 537 25.67 -115.78 -2.52
N ALA A 538 24.93 -116.81 -2.09
CA ALA A 538 23.60 -116.63 -1.50
C ALA A 538 23.66 -115.86 -0.16
N ASP A 539 24.64 -116.14 0.71
CA ASP A 539 24.84 -115.37 1.94
C ASP A 539 25.31 -113.93 1.68
N GLU A 540 26.11 -113.69 0.64
CA GLU A 540 26.50 -112.33 0.23
C GLU A 540 25.29 -111.54 -0.30
N VAL A 541 24.44 -112.16 -1.14
CA VAL A 541 23.19 -111.56 -1.63
C VAL A 541 22.22 -111.30 -0.46
N ARG A 542 22.13 -112.22 0.50
CA ARG A 542 21.32 -112.04 1.72
C ARG A 542 21.82 -110.88 2.57
N THR A 543 23.13 -110.76 2.73
CA THR A 543 23.76 -109.64 3.45
C THR A 543 23.51 -108.32 2.72
N LEU A 544 23.62 -108.30 1.39
CA LEU A 544 23.32 -107.13 0.57
C LEU A 544 21.85 -106.72 0.63
N ALA A 545 20.92 -107.69 0.63
CA ALA A 545 19.50 -107.46 0.77
C ALA A 545 19.13 -106.88 2.14
N ASN A 546 19.71 -107.40 3.24
CA ASN A 546 19.52 -106.83 4.58
C ASN A 546 20.14 -105.42 4.70
N ARG A 547 21.31 -105.18 4.11
CA ARG A 547 21.89 -103.83 4.04
C ARG A 547 21.00 -102.87 3.25
N THR A 548 20.43 -103.33 2.15
CA THR A 548 19.49 -102.53 1.33
C THR A 548 18.23 -102.21 2.13
N HIS A 549 17.66 -103.19 2.83
CA HIS A 549 16.49 -102.99 3.70
C HIS A 549 16.75 -101.97 4.82
N ASN A 550 17.86 -102.13 5.55
CA ASN A 550 18.23 -101.19 6.63
C ASN A 550 18.47 -99.77 6.08
N SER A 551 19.14 -99.64 4.93
CA SER A 551 19.33 -98.34 4.29
C SER A 551 18.01 -97.74 3.79
N THR A 552 17.05 -98.54 3.31
CA THR A 552 15.72 -98.03 2.95
C THR A 552 14.94 -97.56 4.17
N GLU A 553 15.05 -98.22 5.34
CA GLU A 553 14.42 -97.74 6.58
C GLU A 553 15.05 -96.44 7.10
N GLU A 554 16.37 -96.30 7.01
CA GLU A 554 17.06 -95.04 7.35
C GLU A 554 16.61 -93.90 6.43
N ILE A 555 16.48 -94.14 5.11
CA ILE A 555 15.99 -93.13 4.17
C ILE A 555 14.50 -92.86 4.39
N GLU A 556 13.67 -93.86 4.68
CA GLU A 556 12.25 -93.70 5.00
C GLU A 556 12.06 -92.79 6.23
N SER A 557 12.86 -93.00 7.29
CA SER A 557 12.88 -92.12 8.47
C SER A 557 13.28 -90.68 8.11
N MET A 558 14.32 -90.49 7.28
CA MET A 558 14.72 -89.16 6.81
C MET A 558 13.63 -88.48 5.96
N ILE A 559 12.90 -89.24 5.13
CA ILE A 559 11.79 -88.73 4.32
C ILE A 559 10.59 -88.36 5.20
N ALA A 560 10.29 -89.13 6.25
CA ALA A 560 9.26 -88.80 7.22
C ALA A 560 9.59 -87.48 7.94
N THR A 561 10.83 -87.30 8.40
CA THR A 561 11.28 -86.03 8.97
C THR A 561 11.18 -84.88 7.96
N LEU A 562 11.55 -85.09 6.68
CA LEU A 562 11.40 -84.08 5.64
C LEU A 562 9.93 -83.70 5.36
N GLN A 563 8.99 -84.63 5.52
CA GLN A 563 7.56 -84.35 5.38
C GLN A 563 7.04 -83.54 6.57
N ASP A 564 7.40 -83.91 7.79
CA ASP A 564 7.06 -83.17 9.00
C ASP A 564 7.63 -81.74 8.96
N ASP A 565 8.91 -81.59 8.58
CA ASP A 565 9.58 -80.29 8.42
C ASP A 565 8.89 -79.43 7.33
N ALA A 566 8.43 -80.05 6.24
CA ALA A 566 7.70 -79.36 5.17
C ALA A 566 6.31 -78.88 5.63
N GLU A 567 5.57 -79.70 6.39
CA GLU A 567 4.28 -79.31 6.97
C GLU A 567 4.43 -78.16 7.98
N GLU A 568 5.45 -78.21 8.83
CA GLU A 568 5.79 -77.14 9.77
C GLU A 568 6.15 -75.84 9.02
N ALA A 569 6.92 -75.93 7.95
CA ALA A 569 7.29 -74.79 7.11
C ALA A 569 6.08 -74.16 6.40
N VAL A 570 5.13 -74.95 5.88
CA VAL A 570 3.87 -74.42 5.30
C VAL A 570 3.06 -73.68 6.36
N LYS A 571 2.94 -74.24 7.56
CA LYS A 571 2.22 -73.59 8.67
C LYS A 571 2.86 -72.27 9.08
N ALA A 572 4.19 -72.23 9.19
CA ALA A 572 4.93 -71.01 9.51
C ALA A 572 4.76 -69.92 8.42
N ILE A 573 4.78 -70.31 7.15
CA ILE A 573 4.53 -69.40 6.02
C ILE A 573 3.08 -68.90 6.01
N GLY A 574 2.11 -69.75 6.33
CA GLY A 574 0.70 -69.36 6.45
C GLY A 574 0.49 -68.27 7.50
N VAL A 575 1.11 -68.43 8.68
CA VAL A 575 1.12 -67.39 9.72
C VAL A 575 1.83 -66.12 9.25
N GLY A 576 2.95 -66.24 8.53
CA GLY A 576 3.64 -65.09 7.93
C GLY A 576 2.80 -64.32 6.92
N SER A 577 2.02 -65.03 6.10
CA SER A 577 1.09 -64.43 5.13
C SER A 577 -0.06 -63.68 5.82
N GLU A 578 -0.59 -64.22 6.92
CA GLU A 578 -1.64 -63.54 7.71
C GLU A 578 -1.13 -62.24 8.33
N TYR A 579 0.12 -62.24 8.85
CA TYR A 579 0.75 -61.01 9.35
C TYR A 579 1.01 -59.97 8.25
N ALA A 580 1.38 -60.39 7.04
CA ALA A 580 1.54 -59.48 5.91
C ALA A 580 0.21 -58.80 5.56
N GLN A 581 -0.89 -59.56 5.53
CA GLN A 581 -2.22 -59.03 5.25
C GLN A 581 -2.71 -58.06 6.34
N GLN A 582 -2.49 -58.37 7.62
CA GLN A 582 -2.80 -57.45 8.72
C GLN A 582 -1.96 -56.16 8.63
N SER A 583 -0.71 -56.26 8.19
CA SER A 583 0.17 -55.11 8.03
C SER A 583 -0.27 -54.21 6.86
N GLU A 584 -0.81 -54.79 5.78
CA GLU A 584 -1.42 -54.05 4.67
C GLU A 584 -2.61 -53.21 5.14
N GLU A 585 -3.52 -53.79 5.94
CA GLU A 585 -4.67 -53.07 6.52
C GLU A 585 -4.21 -51.91 7.43
N GLN A 586 -3.20 -52.13 8.26
CA GLN A 586 -2.64 -51.08 9.12
C GLN A 586 -2.00 -49.94 8.32
N ILE A 587 -1.26 -50.27 7.26
CA ILE A 587 -0.66 -49.27 6.37
C ILE A 587 -1.71 -48.42 5.69
N GLN A 588 -2.83 -49.02 5.28
CA GLN A 588 -3.94 -48.27 4.68
C GLN A 588 -4.53 -47.25 5.67
N ILE A 589 -4.72 -47.64 6.94
CA ILE A 589 -5.18 -46.72 8.00
C ILE A 589 -4.18 -45.57 8.20
N VAL A 590 -2.88 -45.87 8.21
CA VAL A 590 -1.83 -44.84 8.34
C VAL A 590 -1.85 -43.88 7.14
N ASN A 591 -2.04 -44.40 5.92
CA ASN A 591 -2.14 -43.57 4.71
C ASN A 591 -3.32 -42.59 4.79
N ASP A 592 -4.49 -43.06 5.22
CA ASP A 592 -5.67 -42.22 5.38
C ASP A 592 -5.47 -41.13 6.46
N GLN A 593 -4.78 -41.44 7.56
CA GLN A 593 -4.42 -40.46 8.59
C GLN A 593 -3.45 -39.40 8.07
N VAL A 594 -2.43 -39.80 7.31
CA VAL A 594 -1.46 -38.88 6.70
C VAL A 594 -2.18 -37.92 5.73
N LYS A 595 -3.13 -38.43 4.94
CA LYS A 595 -3.96 -37.61 4.06
C LYS A 595 -4.82 -36.60 4.82
N GLN A 596 -5.44 -37.01 5.94
CA GLN A 596 -6.19 -36.09 6.81
C GLN A 596 -5.31 -34.99 7.42
N ILE A 597 -4.07 -35.34 7.80
CA ILE A 597 -3.09 -34.36 8.29
C ILE A 597 -2.79 -33.34 7.19
N GLY A 598 -2.55 -33.79 5.95
CA GLY A 598 -2.35 -32.90 4.79
C GLY A 598 -3.50 -31.91 4.59
N GLN A 599 -4.74 -32.39 4.62
CA GLN A 599 -5.93 -31.53 4.53
C GLN A 599 -6.01 -30.51 5.66
N THR A 600 -5.72 -30.92 6.89
CA THR A 600 -5.72 -30.03 8.07
C THR A 600 -4.66 -28.93 7.94
N ILE A 601 -3.48 -29.24 7.40
CA ILE A 601 -2.42 -28.27 7.16
C ILE A 601 -2.87 -27.23 6.12
N ASP A 602 -3.56 -27.65 5.06
CA ASP A 602 -4.09 -26.75 4.03
C ASP A 602 -5.17 -25.80 4.59
N GLU A 603 -6.07 -26.31 5.43
CA GLU A 603 -7.07 -25.51 6.14
C GLU A 603 -6.40 -24.48 7.07
N LEU A 604 -5.40 -24.90 7.85
CA LEU A 604 -4.65 -24.01 8.74
C LEU A 604 -3.87 -22.93 7.98
N ARG A 605 -3.31 -23.26 6.83
CA ARG A 605 -2.63 -22.30 5.95
C ARG A 605 -3.61 -21.23 5.45
N THR A 606 -4.78 -21.65 5.00
CA THR A 606 -5.85 -20.74 4.53
C THR A 606 -6.31 -19.82 5.67
N MET A 607 -6.55 -20.39 6.86
CA MET A 607 -6.95 -19.62 8.03
C MET A 607 -5.89 -18.59 8.45
N ASN A 608 -4.61 -18.96 8.44
CA ASN A 608 -3.53 -18.03 8.76
C ASN A 608 -3.43 -16.88 7.74
N GLN A 609 -3.63 -17.14 6.45
CA GLN A 609 -3.69 -16.08 5.43
C GLN A 609 -4.84 -15.11 5.69
N GLU A 610 -6.01 -15.62 6.08
CA GLU A 610 -7.16 -14.79 6.45
C GLU A 610 -6.87 -13.93 7.69
N ILE A 611 -6.22 -14.51 8.71
CA ILE A 611 -5.83 -13.75 9.92
C ILE A 611 -4.83 -12.65 9.57
N VAL A 612 -3.86 -12.91 8.69
CA VAL A 612 -2.92 -11.87 8.21
C VAL A 612 -3.70 -10.75 7.53
N SER A 613 -4.64 -11.07 6.63
CA SER A 613 -5.47 -10.09 5.95
C SER A 613 -6.26 -9.22 6.94
N VAL A 614 -6.94 -9.84 7.90
CA VAL A 614 -7.71 -9.13 8.95
C VAL A 614 -6.79 -8.27 9.82
N THR A 615 -5.58 -8.73 10.12
CA THR A 615 -4.61 -7.97 10.92
C THR A 615 -4.09 -6.73 10.16
N LEU A 616 -3.91 -6.83 8.83
CA LEU A 616 -3.55 -5.69 7.99
C LEU A 616 -4.69 -4.67 7.89
N GLU A 617 -5.93 -5.12 7.73
CA GLU A 617 -7.10 -4.23 7.78
C GLU A 617 -7.22 -3.53 9.14
N GLN A 618 -6.92 -4.25 10.22
CA GLN A 618 -6.92 -3.72 11.58
C GLN A 618 -5.86 -2.61 11.76
N ASP A 619 -4.66 -2.74 11.19
CA ASP A 619 -3.64 -1.68 11.25
C ASP A 619 -4.12 -0.39 10.55
N SER A 620 -4.73 -0.52 9.37
CA SER A 620 -5.33 0.62 8.65
C SER A 620 -6.47 1.27 9.42
N LEU A 621 -7.32 0.47 10.08
CA LEU A 621 -8.37 0.99 10.94
C LEU A 621 -7.78 1.79 12.12
N PHE A 622 -6.71 1.32 12.73
CA PHE A 622 -6.07 2.03 13.84
C PHE A 622 -5.32 3.29 13.41
N GLU A 623 -4.79 3.34 12.20
CA GLU A 623 -4.28 4.59 11.61
C GLU A 623 -5.39 5.64 11.49
N ASN A 624 -6.58 5.23 11.02
CA ASN A 624 -7.74 6.12 11.00
C ASN A 624 -8.18 6.57 12.41
N VAL A 625 -8.13 5.67 13.40
CA VAL A 625 -8.39 6.03 14.81
C VAL A 625 -7.37 7.05 15.31
N ALA A 626 -6.09 6.88 15.01
CA ALA A 626 -5.05 7.83 15.40
C ALA A 626 -5.27 9.23 14.79
N ASN A 627 -5.66 9.29 13.51
CA ASN A 627 -6.01 10.55 12.84
C ASN A 627 -7.24 11.22 13.47
N ASN A 628 -8.26 10.43 13.81
CA ASN A 628 -9.44 10.94 14.51
C ASN A 628 -9.10 11.47 15.91
N LEU A 629 -8.24 10.78 16.66
CA LEU A 629 -7.76 11.25 17.95
C LEU A 629 -7.00 12.57 17.83
N SER A 630 -6.14 12.72 16.81
CA SER A 630 -5.46 14.00 16.54
C SER A 630 -6.44 15.12 16.23
N SER A 631 -7.47 14.84 15.44
CA SER A 631 -8.53 15.81 15.12
C SER A 631 -9.31 16.22 16.37
N ILE A 632 -9.55 15.28 17.30
CA ILE A 632 -10.20 15.59 18.58
C ILE A 632 -9.33 16.51 19.44
N VAL A 633 -8.00 16.33 19.45
CA VAL A 633 -7.09 17.24 20.16
C VAL A 633 -7.17 18.65 19.58
N GLU A 634 -7.15 18.79 18.25
CA GLU A 634 -7.26 20.09 17.58
C GLU A 634 -8.60 20.79 17.91
N LEU A 635 -9.71 20.05 17.85
CA LEU A 635 -11.03 20.56 18.23
C LEU A 635 -11.10 20.95 19.72
N ALA A 636 -10.43 20.21 20.59
CA ALA A 636 -10.33 20.53 22.02
C ALA A 636 -9.52 21.82 22.25
N GLU A 637 -8.41 22.03 21.51
CA GLU A 637 -7.63 23.27 21.56
C GLU A 637 -8.39 24.47 21.01
N GLN A 638 -9.11 24.29 19.90
CA GLN A 638 -10.00 25.31 19.36
C GLN A 638 -11.11 25.67 20.37
N SER A 639 -11.66 24.68 21.06
CA SER A 639 -12.67 24.88 22.12
C SER A 639 -12.09 25.64 23.31
N ALA A 640 -10.85 25.33 23.74
CA ALA A 640 -10.16 26.08 24.78
C ALA A 640 -9.95 27.54 24.37
N ASN A 641 -9.42 27.79 23.17
CA ASN A 641 -9.17 29.13 22.65
C ASN A 641 -10.47 29.96 22.54
N THR A 642 -11.53 29.36 22.02
CA THR A 642 -12.85 29.99 21.93
C THR A 642 -13.42 30.30 23.31
N THR A 643 -13.26 29.38 24.27
CA THR A 643 -13.71 29.58 25.65
C THR A 643 -12.91 30.67 26.36
N HIS A 644 -11.59 30.77 26.11
CA HIS A 644 -10.75 31.86 26.59
C HIS A 644 -11.21 33.22 26.05
N ALA A 645 -11.43 33.31 24.73
CA ALA A 645 -11.94 34.53 24.11
C ALA A 645 -13.33 34.92 24.67
N SER A 646 -14.22 33.94 24.86
CA SER A 646 -15.53 34.17 25.48
C SER A 646 -15.42 34.64 26.93
N THR A 647 -14.47 34.10 27.70
CA THR A 647 -14.22 34.51 29.09
C THR A 647 -13.68 35.94 29.15
N GLN A 648 -12.76 36.30 28.24
CA GLN A 648 -12.25 37.67 28.13
C GLN A 648 -13.37 38.66 27.76
N ALA A 649 -14.19 38.35 26.75
CA ALA A 649 -15.32 39.18 26.38
C ALA A 649 -16.33 39.33 27.54
N THR A 650 -16.52 38.28 28.34
CA THR A 650 -17.35 38.32 29.55
C THR A 650 -16.77 39.25 30.62
N GLN A 651 -15.44 39.29 30.79
CA GLN A 651 -14.75 40.23 31.69
C GLN A 651 -14.84 41.68 31.21
N GLU A 652 -14.72 41.91 29.89
CA GLU A 652 -14.91 43.24 29.30
C GLU A 652 -16.37 43.73 29.49
N LEU A 653 -17.35 42.83 29.32
CA LEU A 653 -18.77 43.11 29.61
C LEU A 653 -19.00 43.48 31.08
N ASP A 654 -18.35 42.80 32.02
CA ASP A 654 -18.41 43.14 33.45
C ASP A 654 -17.86 44.55 33.72
N GLY A 655 -16.76 44.91 33.05
CA GLY A 655 -16.19 46.26 33.08
C GLY A 655 -17.16 47.33 32.55
N LEU A 656 -17.75 47.10 31.37
CA LEU A 656 -18.74 48.00 30.75
C LEU A 656 -20.01 48.13 31.60
N MET A 657 -20.45 47.04 32.22
CA MET A 657 -21.58 47.07 33.16
C MET A 657 -21.28 47.93 34.39
N SER A 658 -20.08 47.84 34.95
CA SER A 658 -19.64 48.68 36.07
C SER A 658 -19.66 50.17 35.69
N GLU A 659 -19.28 50.51 34.46
CA GLU A 659 -19.39 51.88 33.92
C GLU A 659 -20.85 52.31 33.71
N MET A 660 -21.70 51.43 33.18
CA MET A 660 -23.13 51.69 33.01
C MET A 660 -23.81 51.95 34.35
N LYS A 661 -23.52 51.14 35.38
CA LYS A 661 -24.00 51.33 36.75
C LYS A 661 -23.60 52.70 37.32
N LYS A 662 -22.34 53.11 37.11
CA LYS A 662 -21.86 54.45 37.50
C LYS A 662 -22.58 55.57 36.74
N ALA A 663 -22.82 55.41 35.44
CA ALA A 663 -23.53 56.39 34.63
C ALA A 663 -25.00 56.55 35.04
N VAL A 664 -25.68 55.44 35.34
CA VAL A 664 -27.11 55.40 35.67
C VAL A 664 -27.37 55.82 37.13
N SER A 665 -26.47 55.50 38.07
CA SER A 665 -26.58 55.93 39.49
C SER A 665 -26.53 57.44 39.72
N ARG A 666 -26.14 58.22 38.69
CA ARG A 666 -26.23 59.69 38.69
C ARG A 666 -27.67 60.19 38.63
N PHE A 667 -28.60 59.38 38.12
CA PHE A 667 -30.02 59.73 38.04
C PHE A 667 -30.74 59.35 39.33
N LYS A 668 -31.42 60.32 39.91
CA LYS A 668 -32.31 60.18 41.05
C LYS A 668 -33.73 59.98 40.52
N LEU A 669 -34.23 58.76 40.71
CA LEU A 669 -35.59 58.33 40.35
C LEU A 669 -36.63 58.86 41.33
#